data_AF-A0A7X2Z2I6-F1
#
_entry.id   AF-A0A7X2Z2I6-F1
#
_cell.length_a   1.000
_cell.length_b   1.000
_cell.length_c   1.000
_cell.angle_alpha   90.00
_cell.angle_beta   90.00
_cell.angle_gamma   90.00
#
_symmetry.space_group_name_H-M   'P 1'
#
loop_
_entity.id
_entity.type
_entity.pdbx_description
1 polymer ?
#
loop_
_entity_poly.entity_id
_entity_poly.type
_entity_poly.pdbx_seq_one_letter_code
_entity_poly.pdbx_strand_id
1 'polypeptide(L)'
;MRQKLEQFAADYDRAEERSTGLGDDQSSIHYPAVFLFIGDKSKEAIEPIMQMNEKKWENSEGLIYIHVGAEDGPPAGSAGIPGGAGLNQSAAPSSPRMLHYRVPVTVEEGSAAPAARRDIYRQFYEEAGSLPALNRVLRQASGALAEYGRLYPSFDRVRLSIITRVDDPLNVFVPEISLLAEAIFRQSFKSVQLDLYALISEREGAEAFGYSSSLGVAFLRELELMQDSNYEFSAPLHVTEDGISIPVTHSQSPLFDLVYVLSDRDERGIASLNGMQSCYEIISHISLLKNRHQKEQVWGANNPAYNNTSFKNNIMTESGRQGLVSAGLSRVKRPNQSIALAVLYHFYRGLLERMKQEPQLTAAEKLGFFGLDGAALERTTASMLPSGEGLGEMHGLMTNDVSYGAVRKLSLKEAEETLFGGGGEAFFRRNFEEEAARHLKEFEAAKWLDQAVTRSLEQRPDVQIYALAAWTGDGDGDAGVAAHLLGSRREAELLLASAKAELEQFRQGRVEEQSFPRVPLMDRHNLRSLIRYLFDNVYSRKRDILLLETRLKLIAKLEDALQGLHGRYRAEIAQLESLERELRDTALGSIKTADDYIGQNIMEYYERVTADLMEQWETKRGRHAFFAESALGDSRRLMENGPEGLADRLIEVCKQTILASPLFKRTFEEELLQRANVTVEYGNKTVLTKEELFKKLYRILEDNAAIQARLYDYTQEHRYEEKYVFGDYTSELVRHIFQADETSRIYKLGCVHEQRSSGLEKLNLMGGFHIEDLMYYLNGKVYYETYSQNGYEFHGIDRALLPKLR
;
A
#
# COMPACT_ATOMS: atom_id res chain seq x y z
N MET A 1 -2.40 -4.22 -7.47
CA MET A 1 -1.97 -2.81 -7.28
C MET A 1 -2.16 -2.24 -5.86
N ARG A 2 -3.37 -2.01 -5.32
CA ARG A 2 -3.57 -1.46 -3.95
C ARG A 2 -2.70 -2.06 -2.83
N GLN A 3 -2.61 -3.39 -2.74
CA GLN A 3 -1.74 -4.07 -1.75
C GLN A 3 -0.25 -3.70 -1.89
N LYS A 4 0.24 -3.49 -3.13
CA LYS A 4 1.63 -3.06 -3.38
C LYS A 4 1.86 -1.65 -2.87
N LEU A 5 0.88 -0.75 -3.04
CA LEU A 5 0.94 0.63 -2.53
C LEU A 5 0.93 0.65 -1.00
N GLU A 6 0.09 -0.18 -0.37
CA GLU A 6 0.05 -0.36 1.08
C GLU A 6 1.37 -0.92 1.61
N GLN A 7 1.96 -1.91 0.93
CA GLN A 7 3.28 -2.46 1.27
C GLN A 7 4.39 -1.42 1.13
N PHE A 8 4.39 -0.63 0.05
CA PHE A 8 5.32 0.49 -0.14
C PHE A 8 5.24 1.50 1.01
N ALA A 9 4.03 1.91 1.39
CA ALA A 9 3.80 2.85 2.46
C ALA A 9 4.27 2.29 3.81
N ALA A 10 3.97 1.01 4.11
CA ALA A 10 4.42 0.32 5.31
C ALA A 10 5.96 0.18 5.37
N ASP A 11 6.60 -0.13 4.26
CA ASP A 11 8.06 -0.24 4.18
C ASP A 11 8.75 1.11 4.38
N TYR A 12 8.17 2.20 3.85
CA TYR A 12 8.67 3.55 4.09
C TYR A 12 8.54 3.95 5.57
N ASP A 13 7.40 3.69 6.21
CA ASP A 13 7.21 3.94 7.65
C ASP A 13 8.22 3.17 8.51
N ARG A 14 8.44 1.88 8.21
CA ARG A 14 9.46 1.07 8.90
C ARG A 14 10.88 1.62 8.71
N ALA A 15 11.22 2.10 7.51
CA ALA A 15 12.55 2.65 7.23
C ALA A 15 12.80 3.95 8.02
N GLU A 16 11.80 4.84 8.07
CA GLU A 16 11.88 6.08 8.84
C GLU A 16 12.01 5.79 10.36
N GLU A 17 11.25 4.84 10.90
CA GLU A 17 11.34 4.45 12.31
C GLU A 17 12.66 3.73 12.67
N ARG A 18 13.23 2.91 11.77
CA ARG A 18 14.55 2.28 12.00
C ARG A 18 15.70 3.27 11.90
N SER A 19 15.62 4.22 10.95
CA SER A 19 16.67 5.23 10.75
C SER A 19 16.78 6.21 11.91
N THR A 20 15.71 6.35 12.70
CA THR A 20 15.66 7.22 13.87
C THR A 20 16.23 6.57 15.14
N GLY A 21 16.16 5.25 15.30
CA GLY A 21 16.67 4.56 16.50
C GLY A 21 18.16 4.18 16.51
N LEU A 22 18.85 4.21 15.36
CA LEU A 22 20.24 3.75 15.26
C LEU A 22 21.21 4.66 16.05
N GLY A 23 21.58 4.22 17.26
CA GLY A 23 22.54 4.91 18.14
C GLY A 23 21.96 5.39 19.46
N ASP A 24 20.69 5.06 19.74
CA ASP A 24 20.06 5.36 21.02
C ASP A 24 20.07 4.15 21.96
N ASP A 25 21.14 4.05 22.75
CA ASP A 25 21.35 3.00 23.76
C ASP A 25 20.18 2.84 24.76
N GLN A 26 19.18 3.74 24.76
CA GLN A 26 18.03 3.74 25.67
C GLN A 26 16.84 2.91 25.21
N SER A 27 16.82 2.46 23.96
CA SER A 27 15.81 1.54 23.42
C SER A 27 16.16 0.05 23.61
N SER A 28 17.34 -0.21 24.18
CA SER A 28 17.80 -1.55 24.56
C SER A 28 17.27 -1.98 25.93
N ILE A 29 16.84 -3.25 26.05
CA ILE A 29 16.43 -3.83 27.34
C ILE A 29 17.64 -4.29 28.14
N HIS A 30 17.61 -4.00 29.44
CA HIS A 30 18.71 -4.21 30.38
C HIS A 30 18.76 -5.63 30.93
N TYR A 31 17.60 -6.21 31.25
CA TYR A 31 17.46 -7.56 31.76
C TYR A 31 16.70 -8.46 30.76
N PRO A 32 16.96 -9.78 30.74
CA PRO A 32 16.12 -10.74 30.03
C PRO A 32 14.63 -10.60 30.35
N ALA A 33 13.79 -10.72 29.31
CA ALA A 33 12.34 -10.61 29.42
C ALA A 33 11.64 -11.75 28.67
N VAL A 34 10.59 -12.29 29.29
CA VAL A 34 9.76 -13.38 28.78
C VAL A 34 8.31 -12.96 28.81
N PHE A 35 7.61 -13.17 27.69
CA PHE A 35 6.17 -12.98 27.60
C PHE A 35 5.47 -14.34 27.66
N LEU A 36 4.66 -14.56 28.69
CA LEU A 36 3.94 -15.81 28.92
C LEU A 36 2.44 -15.58 28.74
N PHE A 37 1.87 -16.11 27.67
CA PHE A 37 0.47 -16.03 27.32
C PHE A 37 -0.26 -17.26 27.82
N ILE A 38 -1.29 -17.08 28.65
CA ILE A 38 -2.07 -18.16 29.24
C ILE A 38 -3.52 -18.05 28.75
N GLY A 39 -3.94 -19.05 27.98
CA GLY A 39 -5.29 -19.20 27.44
C GLY A 39 -5.40 -18.90 25.94
N ASP A 40 -6.30 -19.59 25.25
CA ASP A 40 -6.48 -19.50 23.80
C ASP A 40 -6.95 -18.11 23.36
N LYS A 41 -7.73 -17.40 24.19
CA LYS A 41 -8.16 -16.02 23.91
C LYS A 41 -7.01 -15.01 24.02
N SER A 42 -5.89 -15.37 24.67
CA SER A 42 -4.70 -14.51 24.72
C SER A 42 -3.81 -14.63 23.47
N LYS A 43 -4.09 -15.62 22.60
CA LYS A 43 -3.35 -15.90 21.36
C LYS A 43 -3.33 -14.71 20.39
N GLU A 44 -4.41 -13.94 20.32
CA GLU A 44 -4.51 -12.75 19.46
C GLU A 44 -3.53 -11.63 19.86
N ALA A 45 -2.99 -11.65 21.09
CA ALA A 45 -2.03 -10.67 21.58
C ALA A 45 -0.58 -10.96 21.16
N ILE A 46 -0.26 -12.20 20.80
CA ILE A 46 1.13 -12.66 20.59
C ILE A 46 1.76 -11.92 19.41
N GLU A 47 1.17 -12.04 18.22
CA GLU A 47 1.72 -11.47 16.98
C GLU A 47 1.84 -9.93 17.05
N PRO A 48 0.82 -9.17 17.52
CA PRO A 48 0.97 -7.73 17.72
C PRO A 48 2.13 -7.35 18.66
N ILE A 49 2.24 -8.00 19.82
CA ILE A 49 3.31 -7.70 20.79
C ILE A 49 4.69 -8.06 20.21
N MET A 50 4.81 -9.17 19.50
CA MET A 50 6.05 -9.56 18.81
C MET A 50 6.47 -8.50 17.79
N GLN A 51 5.58 -8.14 16.86
CA GLN A 51 5.86 -7.13 15.83
C GLN A 51 6.24 -5.78 16.44
N MET A 52 5.57 -5.38 17.53
CA MET A 52 5.86 -4.13 18.21
C MET A 52 7.22 -4.11 18.89
N ASN A 53 7.57 -5.19 19.59
CA ASN A 53 8.87 -5.29 20.24
C ASN A 53 9.99 -5.36 19.21
N GLU A 54 9.81 -6.08 18.10
CA GLU A 54 10.75 -6.09 16.97
C GLU A 54 10.90 -4.71 16.32
N LYS A 55 9.83 -3.92 16.27
CA LYS A 55 9.86 -2.56 15.72
C LYS A 55 10.55 -1.57 16.66
N LYS A 56 10.40 -1.73 17.98
CA LYS A 56 10.80 -0.71 18.98
C LYS A 56 12.09 -1.02 19.75
N TRP A 57 12.46 -2.29 19.94
CA TRP A 57 13.56 -2.67 20.84
C TRP A 57 14.77 -3.17 20.03
N GLU A 58 15.95 -2.58 20.27
CA GLU A 58 17.19 -2.90 19.55
C GLU A 58 17.64 -4.36 19.75
N ASN A 59 17.48 -4.90 20.96
CA ASN A 59 17.80 -6.29 21.30
C ASN A 59 16.54 -7.16 21.44
N SER A 60 15.50 -6.86 20.65
CA SER A 60 14.27 -7.68 20.53
C SER A 60 14.55 -9.15 20.20
N GLU A 61 15.72 -9.43 19.61
CA GLU A 61 16.15 -10.78 19.25
C GLU A 61 16.30 -11.75 20.43
N GLY A 62 16.55 -11.22 21.63
CA GLY A 62 16.69 -12.04 22.84
C GLY A 62 15.36 -12.35 23.55
N LEU A 63 14.23 -11.79 23.09
CA LEU A 63 12.93 -12.00 23.72
C LEU A 63 12.40 -13.41 23.46
N ILE A 64 11.83 -14.00 24.51
CA ILE A 64 11.17 -15.30 24.43
C ILE A 64 9.68 -15.14 24.68
N TYR A 65 8.89 -15.77 23.81
CA TYR A 65 7.44 -15.78 23.85
C TYR A 65 6.98 -17.21 24.10
N ILE A 66 6.10 -17.40 25.07
CA ILE A 66 5.57 -18.72 25.45
C ILE A 66 4.05 -18.62 25.46
N HIS A 67 3.37 -19.53 24.76
CA HIS A 67 1.91 -19.65 24.82
C HIS A 67 1.51 -21.00 25.41
N VAL A 68 0.55 -20.95 26.33
CA VAL A 68 -0.08 -22.09 26.98
C VAL A 68 -1.56 -22.06 26.64
N GLY A 69 -2.00 -22.94 25.74
CA GLY A 69 -3.39 -22.98 25.22
C GLY A 69 -3.85 -24.40 24.93
N ALA A 70 -5.16 -24.64 24.78
CA ALA A 70 -5.71 -25.96 24.47
C ALA A 70 -5.72 -26.26 22.96
N GLU A 71 -5.75 -25.22 22.13
CA GLU A 71 -5.69 -25.36 20.67
C GLU A 71 -4.31 -25.76 20.17
N ASP A 72 -4.28 -26.42 19.01
CA ASP A 72 -3.04 -26.54 18.24
C ASP A 72 -2.52 -25.14 17.88
N GLY A 73 -1.19 -25.00 17.90
CA GLY A 73 -0.48 -23.72 17.80
C GLY A 73 -0.94 -22.85 16.63
N PRO A 74 -0.53 -21.56 16.58
CA PRO A 74 -0.96 -20.65 15.51
C PRO A 74 -0.78 -21.31 14.13
N PRO A 75 -1.75 -21.18 13.20
CA PRO A 75 -1.58 -21.73 11.86
C PRO A 75 -0.29 -21.14 11.29
N ALA A 76 0.67 -22.00 10.96
CA ALA A 76 1.77 -21.64 10.09
C ALA A 76 1.17 -21.17 8.76
N GLY A 77 0.98 -19.86 8.60
CA GLY A 77 0.40 -19.24 7.41
C GLY A 77 -1.01 -18.70 7.60
N SER A 78 -1.13 -17.50 8.17
CA SER A 78 -2.20 -16.56 7.81
C SER A 78 -1.63 -15.19 7.45
N ALA A 79 -0.58 -15.18 6.63
CA ALA A 79 -0.45 -14.14 5.62
C ALA A 79 -1.43 -14.53 4.50
N GLY A 80 -2.70 -14.19 4.68
CA GLY A 80 -3.77 -14.70 3.82
C GLY A 80 -5.02 -13.86 3.93
N ILE A 81 -5.09 -12.84 3.09
CA ILE A 81 -6.36 -12.31 2.58
C ILE A 81 -7.19 -13.50 2.07
N PRO A 82 -8.50 -13.56 2.34
CA PRO A 82 -9.31 -14.69 1.88
C PRO A 82 -9.45 -14.62 0.35
N GLY A 83 -8.75 -15.53 -0.34
CA GLY A 83 -8.98 -15.85 -1.75
C GLY A 83 -7.72 -15.88 -2.61
N GLY A 84 -7.31 -17.07 -3.05
CA GLY A 84 -6.33 -17.24 -4.12
C GLY A 84 -5.45 -18.48 -3.95
N ALA A 85 -5.89 -19.61 -4.53
CA ALA A 85 -5.07 -20.80 -4.66
C ALA A 85 -3.95 -20.58 -5.70
N GLY A 86 -2.70 -20.91 -5.37
CA GLY A 86 -1.64 -21.10 -6.37
C GLY A 86 -0.22 -20.73 -5.95
N LEU A 87 0.54 -21.76 -5.55
CA LEU A 87 1.97 -22.00 -5.86
C LEU A 87 2.98 -20.86 -5.67
N ASN A 88 3.66 -20.84 -4.51
CA ASN A 88 5.13 -20.72 -4.41
C ASN A 88 5.59 -20.97 -2.96
N GLN A 89 6.16 -22.15 -2.71
CA GLN A 89 6.77 -22.52 -1.44
C GLN A 89 8.20 -21.98 -1.38
N SER A 90 8.37 -20.79 -0.82
CA SER A 90 9.57 -20.41 -0.08
C SER A 90 9.14 -20.22 1.38
N ALA A 91 9.11 -21.33 2.12
CA ALA A 91 8.82 -21.34 3.54
C ALA A 91 9.88 -20.53 4.29
N ALA A 92 9.49 -19.37 4.81
CA ALA A 92 10.26 -18.69 5.85
C ALA A 92 10.29 -19.61 7.10
N PRO A 93 11.44 -19.76 7.77
CA PRO A 93 11.58 -20.68 8.90
C PRO A 93 10.72 -20.21 10.08
N SER A 94 10.09 -21.16 10.77
CA SER A 94 9.48 -20.95 12.09
C SER A 94 10.46 -20.24 13.01
N SER A 95 10.12 -19.05 13.49
CA SER A 95 10.98 -18.27 14.38
C SER A 95 11.27 -19.06 15.68
N PRO A 96 12.54 -19.35 16.02
CA PRO A 96 12.91 -20.16 17.20
C PRO A 96 12.61 -19.49 18.57
N ARG A 97 11.92 -18.34 18.56
CA ARG A 97 11.64 -17.47 19.71
C ARG A 97 10.24 -17.66 20.33
N MET A 98 9.37 -18.41 19.64
CA MET A 98 8.00 -18.69 20.09
C MET A 98 7.86 -20.16 20.48
N LEU A 99 7.53 -20.41 21.75
CA LEU A 99 7.30 -21.75 22.29
C LEU A 99 5.80 -21.93 22.57
N HIS A 100 5.26 -23.08 22.19
CA HIS A 100 3.86 -23.43 22.43
C HIS A 100 3.78 -24.69 23.30
N TYR A 101 3.00 -24.62 24.36
CA TYR A 101 2.58 -25.77 25.14
C TYR A 101 1.08 -25.97 24.97
N ARG A 102 0.72 -27.15 24.46
CA ARG A 102 -0.68 -27.56 24.32
C ARG A 102 -1.14 -28.17 25.63
N VAL A 103 -2.13 -27.55 26.26
CA VAL A 103 -2.86 -28.11 27.39
C VAL A 103 -3.74 -29.24 26.83
N PRO A 104 -3.60 -30.48 27.30
CA PRO A 104 -4.29 -31.63 26.74
C PRO A 104 -5.74 -31.71 27.25
N VAL A 105 -6.54 -30.72 26.86
CA VAL A 105 -7.91 -30.53 27.35
C VAL A 105 -8.81 -30.19 26.16
N THR A 106 -10.02 -30.75 26.13
CA THR A 106 -11.03 -30.41 25.13
C THR A 106 -11.83 -29.19 25.58
N VAL A 107 -11.53 -28.02 25.02
CA VAL A 107 -12.36 -26.82 25.17
C VAL A 107 -13.29 -26.74 23.95
N GLU A 108 -14.57 -27.07 24.11
CA GLU A 108 -15.57 -26.82 23.06
C GLU A 108 -15.95 -25.33 23.08
N GLU A 109 -15.60 -24.59 22.02
CA GLU A 109 -16.01 -23.20 21.86
C GLU A 109 -17.55 -23.08 21.88
N GLY A 110 -18.08 -22.29 22.81
CA GLY A 110 -19.53 -22.02 22.93
C GLY A 110 -20.32 -23.03 23.77
N SER A 111 -19.70 -24.12 24.25
CA SER A 111 -20.36 -25.06 25.16
C SER A 111 -20.35 -24.52 26.60
N ALA A 112 -21.48 -24.01 27.07
CA ALA A 112 -21.68 -23.54 28.45
C ALA A 112 -21.89 -24.72 29.42
N ALA A 113 -20.99 -25.72 29.39
CA ALA A 113 -21.08 -26.84 30.31
C ALA A 113 -20.91 -26.34 31.76
N PRO A 114 -21.81 -26.71 32.70
CA PRO A 114 -21.85 -26.13 34.04
C PRO A 114 -20.53 -26.19 34.83
N ALA A 115 -19.72 -27.25 34.65
CA ALA A 115 -18.48 -27.45 35.40
C ALA A 115 -17.21 -27.35 34.51
N ALA A 116 -17.30 -26.79 33.30
CA ALA A 116 -16.20 -26.81 32.32
C ALA A 116 -14.87 -26.35 32.91
N ARG A 117 -14.81 -25.17 33.55
CA ARG A 117 -13.55 -24.60 34.09
C ARG A 117 -12.94 -25.47 35.21
N ARG A 118 -13.78 -26.13 36.02
CA ARG A 118 -13.33 -27.06 37.08
C ARG A 118 -12.85 -28.39 36.50
N ASP A 119 -13.53 -28.91 35.48
CA ASP A 119 -13.16 -30.16 34.83
C ASP A 119 -11.83 -30.01 34.08
N ILE A 120 -11.63 -28.88 33.39
CA ILE A 120 -10.35 -28.48 32.79
C ILE A 120 -9.24 -28.53 33.84
N TYR A 121 -9.46 -27.91 35.01
CA TYR A 121 -8.49 -27.89 36.12
C TYR A 121 -8.12 -29.30 36.59
N ARG A 122 -9.11 -30.20 36.76
CA ARG A 122 -8.88 -31.58 37.19
C ARG A 122 -8.14 -32.41 36.15
N GLN A 123 -8.55 -32.33 34.89
CA GLN A 123 -7.94 -33.08 33.78
C GLN A 123 -6.44 -32.81 33.68
N PHE A 124 -6.02 -31.56 33.88
CA PHE A 124 -4.61 -31.19 33.86
C PHE A 124 -3.76 -31.97 34.88
N TYR A 125 -4.27 -32.23 36.09
CA TYR A 125 -3.57 -33.00 37.12
C TYR A 125 -3.72 -34.53 36.95
N GLU A 126 -4.79 -34.99 36.32
CA GLU A 126 -5.04 -36.41 36.07
C GLU A 126 -4.18 -36.95 34.91
N GLU A 127 -3.85 -36.11 33.94
CA GLU A 127 -3.05 -36.51 32.78
C GLU A 127 -1.55 -36.55 33.09
N ALA A 128 -0.98 -37.76 33.15
CA ALA A 128 0.41 -38.00 33.52
C ALA A 128 1.47 -37.30 32.63
N GLY A 129 1.10 -36.88 31.42
CA GLY A 129 2.00 -36.26 30.44
C GLY A 129 2.04 -34.73 30.45
N SER A 130 1.07 -34.06 31.09
CA SER A 130 0.88 -32.60 31.00
C SER A 130 2.03 -31.82 31.69
N LEU A 131 2.27 -32.09 32.98
CA LEU A 131 3.27 -31.42 33.80
C LEU A 131 4.71 -31.62 33.30
N PRO A 132 5.17 -32.84 32.93
CA PRO A 132 6.50 -33.02 32.36
C PRO A 132 6.72 -32.24 31.06
N ALA A 133 5.70 -32.18 30.19
CA ALA A 133 5.77 -31.46 28.93
C ALA A 133 5.85 -29.93 29.16
N LEU A 134 5.06 -29.39 30.09
CA LEU A 134 5.16 -27.98 30.48
C LEU A 134 6.54 -27.63 31.08
N ASN A 135 7.06 -28.48 31.98
CA ASN A 135 8.41 -28.32 32.55
C ASN A 135 9.48 -28.28 31.44
N ARG A 136 9.36 -29.13 30.41
CA ARG A 136 10.29 -29.16 29.28
C ARG A 136 10.26 -27.87 28.47
N VAL A 137 9.07 -27.33 28.16
CA VAL A 137 8.93 -26.07 27.42
C VAL A 137 9.54 -24.89 28.19
N LEU A 138 9.30 -24.80 29.50
CA LEU A 138 9.88 -23.76 30.35
C LEU A 138 11.41 -23.88 30.50
N ARG A 139 11.95 -25.11 30.58
CA ARG A 139 13.40 -25.35 30.55
C ARG A 139 14.02 -24.98 29.20
N GLN A 140 13.34 -25.26 28.10
CA GLN A 140 13.76 -24.82 26.76
C GLN A 140 13.80 -23.29 26.67
N ALA A 141 12.79 -22.60 27.20
CA ALA A 141 12.77 -21.14 27.28
C ALA A 141 13.97 -20.59 28.08
N SER A 142 14.24 -21.18 29.26
CA SER A 142 15.40 -20.78 30.06
C SER A 142 16.73 -21.05 29.36
N GLY A 143 16.84 -22.15 28.61
CA GLY A 143 18.03 -22.45 27.79
C GLY A 143 18.22 -21.45 26.66
N ALA A 144 17.16 -21.11 25.93
CA ALA A 144 17.18 -20.13 24.85
C ALA A 144 17.61 -18.74 25.36
N LEU A 145 17.11 -18.28 26.52
CA LEU A 145 17.56 -17.02 27.12
C LEU A 145 19.06 -17.00 27.43
N ALA A 146 19.63 -18.14 27.86
CA ALA A 146 21.05 -18.23 28.18
C ALA A 146 21.93 -18.08 26.93
N GLU A 147 21.48 -18.57 25.76
CA GLU A 147 22.18 -18.38 24.49
C GLU A 147 22.27 -16.89 24.09
N TYR A 148 21.23 -16.11 24.40
CA TYR A 148 21.15 -14.68 24.16
C TYR A 148 21.75 -13.81 25.27
N GLY A 149 22.38 -14.40 26.29
CA GLY A 149 22.90 -13.67 27.46
C GLY A 149 23.87 -12.52 27.15
N ARG A 150 24.56 -12.56 26.00
CA ARG A 150 25.47 -11.48 25.54
C ARG A 150 24.75 -10.22 25.05
N LEU A 151 23.46 -10.30 24.74
CA LEU A 151 22.65 -9.17 24.27
C LEU A 151 22.17 -8.28 25.41
N TYR A 152 22.34 -8.70 26.66
CA TYR A 152 21.87 -8.00 27.85
C TYR A 152 23.03 -7.39 28.65
N PRO A 153 22.94 -6.11 29.06
CA PRO A 153 23.90 -5.51 29.99
C PRO A 153 23.98 -6.23 31.34
N SER A 154 22.88 -6.82 31.83
CA SER A 154 22.87 -7.61 33.07
C SER A 154 22.01 -8.85 32.95
N PHE A 155 22.54 -9.99 33.41
CA PHE A 155 21.87 -11.30 33.41
C PHE A 155 21.49 -11.79 34.82
N ASP A 156 21.46 -10.88 35.82
CA ASP A 156 21.16 -11.26 37.21
C ASP A 156 19.66 -11.44 37.48
N ARG A 157 18.81 -10.78 36.70
CA ARG A 157 17.35 -10.73 36.90
C ARG A 157 16.65 -11.11 35.61
N VAL A 158 15.47 -11.72 35.72
CA VAL A 158 14.58 -11.99 34.59
C VAL A 158 13.18 -11.47 34.90
N ARG A 159 12.51 -10.98 33.86
CA ARG A 159 11.12 -10.53 33.96
C ARG A 159 10.18 -11.43 33.20
N LEU A 160 9.09 -11.77 33.85
CA LEU A 160 8.00 -12.53 33.26
C LEU A 160 6.76 -11.62 33.22
N SER A 161 6.34 -11.30 32.01
CA SER A 161 5.09 -10.61 31.74
C SER A 161 4.03 -11.65 31.38
N ILE A 162 3.14 -11.91 32.32
CA ILE A 162 2.09 -12.92 32.20
C ILE A 162 0.85 -12.25 31.65
N ILE A 163 0.31 -12.75 30.54
CA ILE A 163 -0.78 -12.13 29.81
C ILE A 163 -1.92 -13.12 29.71
N THR A 164 -3.11 -12.72 30.14
CA THR A 164 -4.30 -13.57 30.07
C THR A 164 -5.57 -12.75 29.88
N ARG A 165 -6.57 -13.38 29.27
CA ARG A 165 -7.93 -12.84 29.11
C ARG A 165 -8.77 -13.24 30.32
N VAL A 166 -9.51 -12.30 30.90
CA VAL A 166 -10.29 -12.58 32.13
C VAL A 166 -11.40 -13.60 31.92
N ASP A 167 -11.96 -13.67 30.71
CA ASP A 167 -13.06 -14.55 30.35
C ASP A 167 -12.58 -15.86 29.67
N ASP A 168 -11.29 -16.16 29.74
CA ASP A 168 -10.71 -17.41 29.24
C ASP A 168 -10.79 -18.51 30.31
N PRO A 169 -11.36 -19.70 30.04
CA PRO A 169 -11.39 -20.79 31.01
C PRO A 169 -10.01 -21.25 31.50
N LEU A 170 -8.96 -21.16 30.66
CA LEU A 170 -7.61 -21.64 30.98
C LEU A 170 -6.85 -20.73 31.95
N ASN A 171 -7.36 -19.53 32.23
CA ASN A 171 -6.77 -18.65 33.24
C ASN A 171 -6.82 -19.24 34.67
N VAL A 172 -7.54 -20.34 34.87
CA VAL A 172 -7.49 -21.13 36.12
C VAL A 172 -6.08 -21.64 36.45
N PHE A 173 -5.22 -21.78 35.44
CA PHE A 173 -3.82 -22.24 35.60
C PHE A 173 -2.81 -21.11 35.77
N VAL A 174 -3.25 -19.85 35.85
CA VAL A 174 -2.36 -18.71 36.08
C VAL A 174 -1.45 -18.93 37.30
N PRO A 175 -1.93 -19.35 38.49
CA PRO A 175 -1.04 -19.53 39.64
C PRO A 175 -0.04 -20.68 39.43
N GLU A 176 -0.48 -21.84 38.93
CA GLU A 176 0.39 -23.00 38.68
C GLU A 176 1.50 -22.69 37.68
N ILE A 177 1.15 -22.14 36.51
CA ILE A 177 2.11 -21.90 35.43
C ILE A 177 3.09 -20.79 35.85
N SER A 178 2.59 -19.73 36.51
CA SER A 178 3.44 -18.62 36.97
C SER A 178 4.47 -19.07 38.00
N LEU A 179 4.05 -19.85 39.00
CA LEU A 179 4.94 -20.38 40.03
C LEU A 179 5.90 -21.43 39.50
N LEU A 180 5.47 -22.27 38.57
CA LEU A 180 6.36 -23.23 37.91
C LEU A 180 7.42 -22.51 37.06
N ALA A 181 7.01 -21.50 36.28
CA ALA A 181 7.93 -20.68 35.51
C ALA A 181 8.95 -20.01 36.44
N GLU A 182 8.48 -19.35 37.51
CA GLU A 182 9.36 -18.74 38.51
C GLU A 182 10.36 -19.74 39.09
N ALA A 183 9.90 -20.93 39.51
CA ALA A 183 10.75 -21.95 40.10
C ALA A 183 11.85 -22.43 39.13
N ILE A 184 11.52 -22.57 37.83
CA ILE A 184 12.48 -22.97 36.79
C ILE A 184 13.46 -21.82 36.50
N PHE A 185 12.98 -20.60 36.30
CA PHE A 185 13.85 -19.45 36.00
C PHE A 185 14.76 -19.09 37.18
N ARG A 186 14.32 -19.27 38.43
CA ARG A 186 15.15 -19.06 39.64
C ARG A 186 16.35 -20.01 39.73
N GLN A 187 16.38 -21.10 38.95
CA GLN A 187 17.57 -21.97 38.82
C GLN A 187 18.70 -21.28 38.04
N SER A 188 18.34 -20.39 37.11
CA SER A 188 19.27 -19.69 36.21
C SER A 188 19.52 -18.23 36.63
N PHE A 189 18.59 -17.61 37.35
CA PHE A 189 18.58 -16.18 37.69
C PHE A 189 18.50 -15.93 39.20
N LYS A 190 19.14 -14.85 39.70
CA LYS A 190 19.11 -14.50 41.13
C LYS A 190 17.78 -13.93 41.59
N SER A 191 17.05 -13.25 40.70
CA SER A 191 15.76 -12.64 40.98
C SER A 191 14.84 -12.74 39.78
N VAL A 192 13.59 -13.11 40.05
CA VAL A 192 12.52 -13.24 39.07
C VAL A 192 11.44 -12.22 39.45
N GLN A 193 11.02 -11.38 38.50
CA GLN A 193 9.94 -10.42 38.70
C GLN A 193 8.73 -10.86 37.86
N LEU A 194 7.57 -10.96 38.51
CA LEU A 194 6.33 -11.43 37.91
C LEU A 194 5.34 -10.27 37.81
N ASP A 195 4.96 -9.87 36.60
CA ASP A 195 3.88 -8.92 36.37
C ASP A 195 2.72 -9.62 35.65
N LEU A 196 1.47 -9.34 36.05
CA LEU A 196 0.28 -9.88 35.40
C LEU A 196 -0.44 -8.80 34.60
N TYR A 197 -0.85 -9.12 33.38
CA TYR A 197 -1.68 -8.31 32.50
C TYR A 197 -3.00 -9.05 32.26
N ALA A 198 -4.05 -8.62 32.95
CA ALA A 198 -5.40 -9.11 32.83
C ALA A 198 -6.17 -8.27 31.80
N LEU A 199 -6.57 -8.93 30.71
CA LEU A 199 -7.21 -8.31 29.55
C LEU A 199 -8.73 -8.50 29.59
N ILE A 200 -9.47 -7.39 29.48
CA ILE A 200 -10.94 -7.34 29.47
C ILE A 200 -11.38 -6.91 28.07
N SER A 201 -12.35 -7.62 27.50
CA SER A 201 -13.01 -7.18 26.27
C SER A 201 -14.51 -7.09 26.47
N GLU A 202 -15.04 -5.89 26.31
CA GLU A 202 -16.44 -5.55 26.52
C GLU A 202 -17.18 -5.48 25.16
N ARG A 203 -17.06 -6.52 24.33
CA ARG A 203 -17.79 -6.60 23.05
C ARG A 203 -19.30 -6.81 23.27
N GLU A 204 -20.08 -5.77 23.02
CA GLU A 204 -21.55 -5.79 22.97
C GLU A 204 -22.00 -6.60 21.74
N GLY A 205 -22.23 -7.91 21.89
CA GLY A 205 -22.76 -8.74 20.81
C GLY A 205 -22.45 -10.23 20.85
N ALA A 206 -21.64 -10.72 21.81
CA ALA A 206 -21.39 -12.15 21.93
C ALA A 206 -22.64 -12.90 22.45
N GLU A 207 -23.06 -13.97 21.75
CA GLU A 207 -24.23 -14.80 22.09
C GLU A 207 -24.18 -15.39 23.51
N ALA A 208 -23.00 -15.45 24.14
CA ALA A 208 -22.76 -15.97 25.50
C ALA A 208 -22.24 -14.91 26.50
N PHE A 209 -22.57 -13.63 26.33
CA PHE A 209 -22.07 -12.53 27.18
C PHE A 209 -22.23 -12.76 28.69
N GLY A 210 -23.33 -13.37 29.14
CA GLY A 210 -23.57 -13.65 30.56
C GLY A 210 -22.61 -14.69 31.15
N TYR A 211 -22.29 -15.76 30.39
CA TYR A 211 -21.36 -16.80 30.83
C TYR A 211 -19.90 -16.30 30.79
N SER A 212 -19.49 -15.60 29.72
CA SER A 212 -18.15 -15.01 29.63
C SER A 212 -17.89 -13.96 30.71
N SER A 213 -18.87 -13.12 31.02
CA SER A 213 -18.78 -12.16 32.13
C SER A 213 -18.68 -12.86 33.49
N SER A 214 -19.36 -13.99 33.66
CA SER A 214 -19.27 -14.80 34.89
C SER A 214 -17.89 -15.43 35.06
N LEU A 215 -17.27 -15.93 33.98
CA LEU A 215 -15.88 -16.39 33.98
C LEU A 215 -14.90 -15.25 34.33
N GLY A 216 -15.11 -14.06 33.75
CA GLY A 216 -14.34 -12.86 34.08
C GLY A 216 -14.39 -12.50 35.56
N VAL A 217 -15.59 -12.45 36.14
CA VAL A 217 -15.78 -12.20 37.58
C VAL A 217 -15.12 -13.29 38.42
N ALA A 218 -15.23 -14.55 38.01
CA ALA A 218 -14.63 -15.67 38.73
C ALA A 218 -13.09 -15.52 38.81
N PHE A 219 -12.45 -15.20 37.69
CA PHE A 219 -11.01 -14.97 37.64
C PHE A 219 -10.58 -13.73 38.43
N LEU A 220 -11.33 -12.62 38.36
CA LEU A 220 -11.03 -11.41 39.14
C LEU A 220 -11.08 -11.65 40.66
N ARG A 221 -11.95 -12.55 41.14
CA ARG A 221 -11.98 -12.97 42.55
C ARG A 221 -10.79 -13.84 42.94
N GLU A 222 -10.36 -14.73 42.05
CA GLU A 222 -9.15 -15.52 42.26
C GLU A 222 -7.90 -14.62 42.25
N LEU A 223 -7.88 -13.60 41.39
CA LEU A 223 -6.82 -12.61 41.32
C LEU A 223 -6.70 -11.78 42.60
N GLU A 224 -7.83 -11.43 43.22
CA GLU A 224 -7.84 -10.78 44.55
C GLU A 224 -7.23 -11.71 45.62
N LEU A 225 -7.51 -13.02 45.57
CA LEU A 225 -6.87 -14.01 46.44
C LEU A 225 -5.35 -14.08 46.20
N MET A 226 -4.93 -14.12 44.93
CA MET A 226 -3.50 -14.21 44.55
C MET A 226 -2.69 -12.98 44.98
N GLN A 227 -3.34 -11.81 45.11
CA GLN A 227 -2.72 -10.57 45.56
C GLN A 227 -2.84 -10.30 47.07
N ASP A 228 -3.44 -11.21 47.85
CA ASP A 228 -3.49 -11.11 49.30
C ASP A 228 -2.08 -11.23 49.90
N SER A 229 -1.80 -10.48 50.97
CA SER A 229 -0.52 -10.54 51.67
C SER A 229 -0.27 -11.90 52.35
N ASN A 230 -1.33 -12.65 52.65
CA ASN A 230 -1.26 -13.97 53.27
C ASN A 230 -1.36 -15.12 52.25
N TYR A 231 -1.29 -14.83 50.95
CA TYR A 231 -1.40 -15.87 49.92
C TYR A 231 -0.23 -16.86 50.02
N GLU A 232 -0.56 -18.15 50.16
CA GLU A 232 0.38 -19.26 50.21
C GLU A 232 -0.07 -20.32 49.20
N PHE A 233 0.91 -20.97 48.54
CA PHE A 233 0.62 -22.01 47.56
C PHE A 233 1.63 -23.15 47.66
N SER A 234 1.17 -24.40 47.59
CA SER A 234 2.03 -25.58 47.51
C SER A 234 1.38 -26.65 46.64
N ALA A 235 2.05 -27.01 45.55
CA ALA A 235 1.59 -28.10 44.67
C ALA A 235 2.78 -28.82 44.00
N PRO A 236 2.66 -30.12 43.68
CA PRO A 236 3.69 -30.93 43.04
C PRO A 236 3.85 -30.59 41.53
N LEU A 237 4.31 -29.38 41.22
CA LEU A 237 4.37 -28.86 39.84
C LEU A 237 5.69 -29.16 39.12
N HIS A 238 6.81 -29.22 39.85
CA HIS A 238 8.13 -29.38 39.24
C HIS A 238 8.41 -30.86 39.02
N VAL A 239 8.53 -31.30 37.77
CA VAL A 239 8.80 -32.71 37.44
C VAL A 239 10.18 -32.84 36.82
N THR A 240 11.00 -33.75 37.35
CA THR A 240 12.35 -34.04 36.80
C THR A 240 12.27 -34.95 35.57
N GLU A 241 13.37 -35.07 34.82
CA GLU A 241 13.46 -36.00 33.67
C GLU A 241 13.21 -37.46 34.07
N ASP A 242 13.50 -37.81 35.32
CA ASP A 242 13.25 -39.13 35.92
C ASP A 242 11.79 -39.33 36.40
N GLY A 243 10.92 -38.34 36.20
CA GLY A 243 9.50 -38.40 36.56
C GLY A 243 9.20 -38.14 38.04
N ILE A 244 10.15 -37.60 38.81
CA ILE A 244 9.96 -37.28 40.23
C ILE A 244 9.28 -35.92 40.36
N SER A 245 8.13 -35.87 41.04
CA SER A 245 7.40 -34.63 41.33
C SER A 245 7.92 -33.96 42.60
N ILE A 246 8.37 -32.72 42.49
CA ILE A 246 8.85 -31.87 43.57
C ILE A 246 7.81 -30.77 43.81
N PRO A 247 7.39 -30.53 45.07
CA PRO A 247 6.46 -29.45 45.38
C PRO A 247 7.12 -28.08 45.16
N VAL A 248 6.42 -27.23 44.40
CA VAL A 248 6.73 -25.80 44.31
C VAL A 248 5.94 -25.11 45.42
N THR A 249 6.67 -24.46 46.33
CA THR A 249 6.09 -23.75 47.48
C THR A 249 6.30 -22.24 47.36
N HIS A 250 5.21 -21.49 47.48
CA HIS A 250 5.20 -20.03 47.58
C HIS A 250 4.89 -19.61 49.01
N SER A 251 5.77 -18.85 49.63
CA SER A 251 5.59 -18.30 50.98
C SER A 251 4.59 -17.14 50.99
N GLN A 252 4.01 -16.85 52.17
CA GLN A 252 3.03 -15.79 52.39
C GLN A 252 3.46 -14.44 51.81
N SER A 253 2.95 -14.14 50.62
CA SER A 253 3.14 -12.88 49.91
C SER A 253 2.26 -12.82 48.66
N PRO A 254 1.95 -11.64 48.14
CA PRO A 254 1.27 -11.49 46.86
C PRO A 254 2.06 -12.17 45.73
N LEU A 255 1.36 -12.85 44.83
CA LEU A 255 1.98 -13.61 43.74
C LEU A 255 2.64 -12.71 42.68
N PHE A 256 1.99 -11.60 42.32
CA PHE A 256 2.48 -10.67 41.30
C PHE A 256 3.01 -9.38 41.92
N ASP A 257 4.07 -8.85 41.32
CA ASP A 257 4.64 -7.56 41.70
C ASP A 257 3.66 -6.42 41.47
N LEU A 258 3.09 -6.37 40.26
CA LEU A 258 1.98 -5.50 39.86
C LEU A 258 1.00 -6.26 38.97
N VAL A 259 -0.28 -5.92 39.12
CA VAL A 259 -1.36 -6.42 38.27
C VAL A 259 -1.93 -5.27 37.46
N TYR A 260 -1.81 -5.39 36.13
CA TYR A 260 -2.36 -4.49 35.15
C TYR A 260 -3.70 -5.01 34.64
N VAL A 261 -4.75 -4.21 34.76
CA VAL A 261 -6.07 -4.48 34.18
C VAL A 261 -6.29 -3.51 33.02
N LEU A 262 -6.41 -4.06 31.81
CA LEU A 262 -6.59 -3.30 30.57
C LEU A 262 -7.87 -3.76 29.87
N SER A 263 -8.70 -2.79 29.47
CA SER A 263 -9.97 -2.98 28.77
C SER A 263 -9.94 -2.34 27.39
N ASP A 264 -10.72 -2.88 26.45
CA ASP A 264 -10.97 -2.24 25.14
C ASP A 264 -11.81 -0.95 25.23
N ARG A 265 -12.32 -0.62 26.42
CA ARG A 265 -12.99 0.65 26.75
C ARG A 265 -12.16 1.51 27.68
N ASP A 266 -12.20 2.82 27.44
CA ASP A 266 -11.62 3.81 28.33
C ASP A 266 -12.48 4.07 29.59
N GLU A 267 -11.96 4.91 30.49
CA GLU A 267 -12.68 5.36 31.70
C GLU A 267 -14.04 6.02 31.39
N ARG A 268 -14.19 6.61 30.19
CA ARG A 268 -15.44 7.27 29.74
C ARG A 268 -16.43 6.26 29.14
N GLY A 269 -16.04 4.99 29.02
CA GLY A 269 -16.82 3.92 28.40
C GLY A 269 -16.84 3.96 26.87
N ILE A 270 -15.96 4.76 26.25
CA ILE A 270 -15.79 4.84 24.80
C ILE A 270 -14.91 3.67 24.38
N ALA A 271 -15.39 2.89 23.40
CA ALA A 271 -14.58 1.83 22.81
C ALA A 271 -13.45 2.44 21.98
N SER A 272 -12.22 1.96 22.18
CA SER A 272 -11.08 2.39 21.38
C SER A 272 -11.28 2.01 19.90
N LEU A 273 -10.95 2.91 18.98
CA LEU A 273 -11.01 2.69 17.52
C LEU A 273 -10.21 1.44 17.07
N ASN A 274 -9.17 1.08 17.82
CA ASN A 274 -8.30 -0.08 17.54
C ASN A 274 -8.57 -1.28 18.48
N GLY A 275 -9.66 -1.25 19.26
CA GLY A 275 -10.00 -2.31 20.22
C GLY A 275 -8.85 -2.70 21.16
N MET A 276 -8.67 -4.02 21.35
CA MET A 276 -7.64 -4.63 22.20
C MET A 276 -6.20 -4.36 21.76
N GLN A 277 -6.00 -3.91 20.51
CA GLN A 277 -4.66 -3.67 19.97
C GLN A 277 -3.93 -2.59 20.79
N SER A 278 -4.66 -1.59 21.26
CA SER A 278 -4.12 -0.54 22.13
C SER A 278 -3.63 -1.06 23.50
N CYS A 279 -4.31 -2.07 24.06
CA CYS A 279 -3.86 -2.76 25.26
C CYS A 279 -2.52 -3.47 25.02
N TYR A 280 -2.36 -4.11 23.87
CA TYR A 280 -1.10 -4.77 23.48
C TYR A 280 0.04 -3.76 23.35
N GLU A 281 -0.26 -2.57 22.81
CA GLU A 281 0.73 -1.49 22.73
C GLU A 281 1.21 -1.02 24.12
N ILE A 282 0.27 -0.88 25.05
CA ILE A 282 0.54 -0.52 26.44
C ILE A 282 1.47 -1.54 27.11
N ILE A 283 1.23 -2.84 26.93
CA ILE A 283 2.04 -3.90 27.55
C ILE A 283 3.50 -3.79 27.13
N SER A 284 3.76 -3.64 25.82
CA SER A 284 5.11 -3.41 25.29
C SER A 284 5.76 -2.16 25.88
N HIS A 285 5.01 -1.05 26.00
CA HIS A 285 5.54 0.19 26.58
C HIS A 285 5.86 0.09 28.08
N ILE A 286 5.01 -0.57 28.85
CA ILE A 286 5.25 -0.79 30.28
C ILE A 286 6.48 -1.68 30.45
N SER A 287 6.59 -2.76 29.68
CA SER A 287 7.75 -3.64 29.75
C SER A 287 9.04 -2.90 29.42
N LEU A 288 9.04 -2.04 28.39
CA LEU A 288 10.18 -1.19 28.04
C LEU A 288 10.52 -0.20 29.18
N LEU A 289 9.52 0.53 29.69
CA LEU A 289 9.69 1.52 30.76
C LEU A 289 10.34 0.90 31.99
N LYS A 290 9.88 -0.29 32.39
CA LYS A 290 10.45 -0.99 33.52
C LYS A 290 11.87 -1.47 33.19
N ASN A 291 12.15 -1.94 31.97
CA ASN A 291 13.33 -2.78 31.65
C ASN A 291 14.50 -2.03 31.03
N ARG A 292 14.43 -0.71 30.99
CA ARG A 292 15.47 0.14 30.41
C ARG A 292 16.71 0.26 31.30
N HIS A 293 17.89 0.35 30.68
CA HIS A 293 19.11 0.77 31.37
C HIS A 293 19.07 2.28 31.63
N GLN A 294 19.01 2.68 32.90
CA GLN A 294 19.01 4.09 33.29
C GLN A 294 20.45 4.62 33.25
N LYS A 295 20.82 5.39 32.22
CA LYS A 295 22.06 6.19 32.28
C LYS A 295 21.89 7.28 33.33
N GLU A 296 22.78 7.34 34.31
CA GLU A 296 22.76 8.38 35.35
C GLU A 296 22.86 9.79 34.72
N GLN A 297 21.87 10.64 35.04
CA GLN A 297 22.01 12.10 35.15
C GLN A 297 22.40 12.94 33.89
N VAL A 298 22.06 12.55 32.67
CA VAL A 298 22.34 13.45 31.52
C VAL A 298 21.28 14.55 31.32
N TRP A 299 20.03 14.37 31.80
CA TRP A 299 18.92 15.29 31.51
C TRP A 299 18.20 15.84 32.76
N GLY A 300 18.90 16.68 33.53
CA GLY A 300 18.32 17.62 34.50
C GLY A 300 17.65 17.04 35.75
N ALA A 301 17.55 17.84 36.81
CA ALA A 301 16.91 17.46 38.08
C ALA A 301 15.38 17.30 37.99
N ASN A 302 14.75 17.77 36.89
CA ASN A 302 13.30 17.76 36.68
C ASN A 302 12.76 16.52 35.94
N ASN A 303 13.61 15.54 35.58
CA ASN A 303 13.18 14.29 34.93
C ASN A 303 13.31 13.08 35.87
N PRO A 304 12.31 12.81 36.73
CA PRO A 304 12.36 11.67 37.64
C PRO A 304 12.23 10.34 36.87
N ALA A 305 13.21 9.46 37.03
CA ALA A 305 13.18 8.14 36.42
C ALA A 305 12.05 7.27 37.00
N TYR A 306 11.56 6.31 36.20
CA TYR A 306 10.62 5.31 36.67
C TYR A 306 11.27 4.41 37.72
N ASN A 307 10.58 4.17 38.83
CA ASN A 307 11.00 3.25 39.87
C ASN A 307 9.81 2.38 40.29
N ASN A 308 9.89 1.08 40.00
CA ASN A 308 8.82 0.12 40.28
C ASN A 308 8.47 0.03 41.77
N THR A 309 9.46 0.07 42.66
CA THR A 309 9.20 -0.05 44.11
C THR A 309 8.53 1.21 44.67
N SER A 310 8.92 2.39 44.17
CA SER A 310 8.26 3.64 44.55
C SER A 310 6.82 3.69 44.05
N PHE A 311 6.58 3.28 42.80
CA PHE A 311 5.22 3.20 42.26
C PHE A 311 4.35 2.23 43.07
N LYS A 312 4.86 1.02 43.35
CA LYS A 312 4.17 0.00 44.16
C LYS A 312 3.79 0.52 45.54
N ASN A 313 4.70 1.24 46.22
CA ASN A 313 4.42 1.81 47.54
C ASN A 313 3.36 2.92 47.49
N ASN A 314 3.32 3.70 46.40
CA ASN A 314 2.37 4.82 46.27
C ASN A 314 0.94 4.37 45.91
N ILE A 315 0.76 3.19 45.33
CA ILE A 315 -0.55 2.60 45.02
C ILE A 315 -1.11 1.71 46.14
N MET A 316 -0.33 1.49 47.21
CA MET A 316 -0.79 0.73 48.38
C MET A 316 -1.76 1.57 49.21
N THR A 317 -2.88 0.96 49.59
CA THR A 317 -3.86 1.61 50.47
C THR A 317 -3.36 1.68 51.92
N GLU A 318 -3.96 2.54 52.75
CA GLU A 318 -3.69 2.60 54.20
C GLU A 318 -3.90 1.24 54.90
N SER A 319 -4.78 0.39 54.35
CA SER A 319 -5.04 -0.97 54.84
C SER A 319 -3.91 -1.98 54.54
N GLY A 320 -2.91 -1.59 53.75
CA GLY A 320 -1.85 -2.47 53.26
C GLY A 320 -2.26 -3.34 52.05
N ARG A 321 -3.51 -3.23 51.59
CA ARG A 321 -3.99 -3.90 50.37
C ARG A 321 -3.32 -3.27 49.14
N GLN A 322 -2.77 -4.10 48.26
CA GLN A 322 -2.19 -3.64 46.99
C GLN A 322 -3.29 -3.28 45.99
N GLY A 323 -3.20 -2.07 45.43
CA GLY A 323 -4.07 -1.61 44.35
C GLY A 323 -3.71 -2.24 43.00
N LEU A 324 -4.71 -2.35 42.14
CA LEU A 324 -4.56 -2.70 40.73
C LEU A 324 -4.07 -1.47 39.94
N VAL A 325 -3.54 -1.73 38.75
CA VAL A 325 -2.98 -0.72 37.86
C VAL A 325 -3.67 -0.79 36.51
N SER A 326 -3.86 0.35 35.86
CA SER A 326 -4.28 0.44 34.47
C SER A 326 -3.45 1.52 33.78
N ALA A 327 -3.57 1.60 32.47
CA ALA A 327 -2.78 2.55 31.70
C ALA A 327 -3.56 3.09 30.50
N GLY A 328 -3.14 4.26 30.04
CA GLY A 328 -3.58 4.88 28.79
C GLY A 328 -2.38 5.19 27.91
N LEU A 329 -2.51 5.00 26.60
CA LEU A 329 -1.46 5.31 25.63
C LEU A 329 -2.03 6.24 24.57
N SER A 330 -1.35 7.36 24.36
CA SER A 330 -1.59 8.23 23.21
C SER A 330 -0.31 8.40 22.42
N ARG A 331 -0.45 8.58 21.12
CA ARG A 331 0.67 8.84 20.22
C ARG A 331 0.31 9.94 19.24
N VAL A 332 1.26 10.83 19.03
CA VAL A 332 1.23 11.81 17.96
C VAL A 332 2.44 11.51 17.10
N LYS A 333 2.19 10.87 15.96
CA LYS A 333 3.25 10.49 15.01
C LYS A 333 3.03 11.14 13.67
N ARG A 334 4.14 11.38 12.97
CA ARG A 334 4.15 11.75 11.56
C ARG A 334 3.47 10.63 10.75
N PRO A 335 2.46 10.94 9.92
CA PRO A 335 1.73 9.92 9.16
C PRO A 335 2.53 9.50 7.93
N ASN A 336 3.66 8.81 8.13
CA ASN A 336 4.64 8.50 7.09
C ASN A 336 4.03 7.71 5.92
N GLN A 337 3.10 6.80 6.21
CA GLN A 337 2.39 6.02 5.19
C GLN A 337 1.59 6.93 4.24
N SER A 338 0.77 7.81 4.81
CA SER A 338 -0.04 8.77 4.06
C SER A 338 0.83 9.76 3.28
N ILE A 339 1.97 10.17 3.85
CA ILE A 339 2.93 11.05 3.18
C ILE A 339 3.57 10.36 1.98
N ALA A 340 4.04 9.12 2.12
CA ALA A 340 4.66 8.38 1.02
C ALA A 340 3.71 8.20 -0.17
N LEU A 341 2.44 7.89 0.11
CA LEU A 341 1.40 7.76 -0.90
C LEU A 341 1.05 9.10 -1.56
N ALA A 342 0.92 10.18 -0.79
CA ALA A 342 0.66 11.51 -1.33
C ALA A 342 1.81 11.98 -2.24
N VAL A 343 3.06 11.80 -1.81
CA VAL A 343 4.24 12.15 -2.62
C VAL A 343 4.28 11.33 -3.91
N LEU A 344 4.01 10.02 -3.84
CA LEU A 344 3.97 9.17 -5.03
C LEU A 344 2.89 9.63 -6.03
N TYR A 345 1.70 9.98 -5.53
CA TYR A 345 0.62 10.54 -6.35
C TYR A 345 1.04 11.88 -7.00
N HIS A 346 1.57 12.83 -6.22
CA HIS A 346 1.97 14.13 -6.74
C HIS A 346 3.15 14.04 -7.72
N PHE A 347 4.07 13.11 -7.47
CA PHE A 347 5.16 12.80 -8.39
C PHE A 347 4.62 12.29 -9.73
N TYR A 348 3.71 11.32 -9.71
CA TYR A 348 3.10 10.79 -10.93
C TYR A 348 2.28 11.84 -11.68
N ARG A 349 1.45 12.61 -10.97
CA ARG A 349 0.69 13.73 -11.55
C ARG A 349 1.60 14.77 -12.18
N GLY A 350 2.72 15.09 -11.52
CA GLY A 350 3.74 16.00 -12.06
C GLY A 350 4.40 15.48 -13.33
N LEU A 351 4.57 14.16 -13.46
CA LEU A 351 5.04 13.52 -14.71
C LEU A 351 3.98 13.58 -15.80
N LEU A 352 2.70 13.30 -15.48
CA LEU A 352 1.60 13.39 -16.45
C LEU A 352 1.44 14.80 -17.02
N GLU A 353 1.52 15.84 -16.17
CA GLU A 353 1.48 17.23 -16.64
C GLU A 353 2.62 17.56 -17.60
N ARG A 354 3.82 16.99 -17.39
CA ARG A 354 4.94 17.13 -18.33
C ARG A 354 4.71 16.37 -19.62
N MET A 355 4.06 15.20 -19.58
CA MET A 355 3.70 14.45 -20.78
C MET A 355 2.60 15.14 -21.62
N LYS A 356 1.74 15.95 -20.98
CA LYS A 356 0.71 16.76 -21.66
C LYS A 356 1.29 18.01 -22.34
N GLN A 357 2.52 18.42 -22.04
CA GLN A 357 3.15 19.56 -22.70
C GLN A 357 3.50 19.19 -24.14
N GLU A 358 2.80 19.79 -25.11
CA GLU A 358 3.06 19.51 -26.52
C GLU A 358 4.31 20.24 -27.03
N PRO A 359 5.18 19.55 -27.81
CA PRO A 359 6.25 20.21 -28.53
C PRO A 359 5.67 21.09 -29.64
N GLN A 360 6.25 22.28 -29.82
CA GLN A 360 5.81 23.22 -30.86
C GLN A 360 6.32 22.77 -32.23
N LEU A 361 5.50 21.99 -32.94
CA LEU A 361 5.80 21.48 -34.28
C LEU A 361 4.90 22.11 -35.33
N THR A 362 5.48 22.38 -36.51
CA THR A 362 4.71 22.79 -37.68
C THR A 362 3.89 21.62 -38.24
N ALA A 363 2.80 21.92 -38.95
CA ALA A 363 1.95 20.90 -39.57
C ALA A 363 2.74 19.97 -40.53
N ALA A 364 3.72 20.51 -41.25
CA ALA A 364 4.57 19.74 -42.15
C ALA A 364 5.46 18.74 -41.39
N GLU A 365 6.00 19.14 -40.24
CA GLU A 365 6.79 18.24 -39.37
C GLU A 365 5.91 17.18 -38.70
N LYS A 366 4.66 17.53 -38.32
CA LYS A 366 3.67 16.56 -37.83
C LYS A 366 3.36 15.51 -38.90
N LEU A 367 3.14 15.91 -40.15
CA LEU A 367 2.92 14.98 -41.26
C LEU A 367 4.14 14.10 -41.52
N GLY A 368 5.34 14.69 -41.55
CA GLY A 368 6.61 13.96 -41.68
C GLY A 368 6.85 12.95 -40.55
N PHE A 369 6.38 13.24 -39.33
CA PHE A 369 6.47 12.34 -38.18
C PHE A 369 5.69 11.02 -38.40
N PHE A 370 4.55 11.08 -39.08
CA PHE A 370 3.78 9.89 -39.47
C PHE A 370 4.17 9.34 -40.85
N GLY A 371 5.18 9.92 -41.51
CA GLY A 371 5.56 9.59 -42.88
C GLY A 371 4.55 10.02 -43.95
N LEU A 372 3.56 10.83 -43.58
CA LEU A 372 2.42 11.25 -44.41
C LEU A 372 2.73 12.53 -45.22
N ASP A 373 4.01 12.84 -45.45
CA ASP A 373 4.39 13.96 -46.30
C ASP A 373 4.01 13.70 -47.76
N GLY A 374 3.68 14.76 -48.50
CA GLY A 374 3.23 14.66 -49.89
C GLY A 374 4.20 13.87 -50.79
N ALA A 375 5.50 14.03 -50.57
CA ALA A 375 6.53 13.33 -51.33
C ALA A 375 6.59 11.82 -51.03
N ALA A 376 6.32 11.39 -49.80
CA ALA A 376 6.20 9.96 -49.47
C ALA A 376 4.94 9.33 -50.06
N LEU A 377 3.80 10.04 -49.99
CA LEU A 377 2.54 9.58 -50.58
C LEU A 377 2.65 9.43 -52.11
N GLU A 378 3.27 10.39 -52.79
CA GLU A 378 3.49 10.34 -54.24
C GLU A 378 4.43 9.20 -54.65
N ARG A 379 5.56 9.04 -53.96
CA ARG A 379 6.49 7.93 -54.22
C ARG A 379 5.84 6.56 -54.04
N THR A 380 5.04 6.42 -52.97
CA THR A 380 4.35 5.16 -52.66
C THR A 380 3.21 4.88 -53.64
N THR A 381 2.46 5.90 -54.05
CA THR A 381 1.41 5.73 -55.07
C THR A 381 2.03 5.36 -56.42
N ALA A 382 3.13 6.01 -56.82
CA ALA A 382 3.79 5.75 -58.08
C ALA A 382 4.40 4.34 -58.16
N SER A 383 4.91 3.79 -57.05
CA SER A 383 5.45 2.42 -57.01
C SER A 383 4.37 1.33 -57.06
N MET A 384 3.10 1.66 -56.77
CA MET A 384 1.98 0.73 -56.89
C MET A 384 1.53 0.52 -58.34
N LEU A 385 1.77 1.50 -59.22
CA LEU A 385 1.38 1.41 -60.64
C LEU A 385 2.51 0.84 -61.51
N PRO A 386 2.17 0.07 -62.56
CA PRO A 386 3.13 -0.33 -63.57
C PRO A 386 3.78 0.88 -64.29
N SER A 387 5.00 0.68 -64.81
CA SER A 387 5.74 1.73 -65.53
C SER A 387 5.00 2.15 -66.80
N GLY A 388 5.19 3.41 -67.21
CA GLY A 388 4.58 3.95 -68.43
C GLY A 388 5.06 3.27 -69.70
N GLU A 389 6.20 2.57 -69.64
CA GLU A 389 6.76 1.79 -70.74
C GLU A 389 5.86 0.60 -71.11
N GLY A 390 5.06 0.07 -70.16
CA GLY A 390 4.08 -0.99 -70.42
C GLY A 390 2.94 -0.57 -71.35
N LEU A 391 2.69 0.75 -71.53
CA LEU A 391 1.75 1.24 -72.54
C LEU A 391 2.26 0.95 -73.97
N GLY A 392 3.57 0.81 -74.15
CA GLY A 392 4.18 0.41 -75.42
C GLY A 392 3.81 -1.01 -75.85
N GLU A 393 3.49 -1.90 -74.90
CA GLU A 393 3.04 -3.26 -75.17
C GLU A 393 1.64 -3.31 -75.80
N MET A 394 0.83 -2.25 -75.61
CA MET A 394 -0.48 -2.11 -76.25
C MET A 394 -0.38 -2.01 -77.77
N HIS A 395 0.76 -1.59 -78.33
CA HIS A 395 1.00 -1.61 -79.77
C HIS A 395 1.00 -3.02 -80.39
N GLY A 396 1.08 -4.07 -79.57
CA GLY A 396 0.99 -5.47 -80.00
C GLY A 396 -0.43 -6.04 -80.09
N LEU A 397 -1.47 -5.26 -79.74
CA LEU A 397 -2.86 -5.72 -79.80
C LEU A 397 -3.34 -5.96 -81.24
N MET A 398 -4.10 -7.04 -81.45
CA MET A 398 -4.68 -7.32 -82.77
C MET A 398 -5.79 -6.32 -83.10
N THR A 399 -5.68 -5.68 -84.26
CA THR A 399 -6.67 -4.73 -84.80
C THR A 399 -7.61 -5.42 -85.77
N ASN A 400 -8.88 -5.03 -85.78
CA ASN A 400 -9.82 -5.39 -86.84
C ASN A 400 -9.40 -4.79 -88.18
N ASP A 401 -9.66 -5.47 -89.30
CA ASP A 401 -9.37 -4.98 -90.66
C ASP A 401 -10.33 -3.84 -91.05
N VAL A 402 -9.97 -2.61 -90.67
CA VAL A 402 -10.76 -1.40 -90.93
C VAL A 402 -9.91 -0.33 -91.62
N SER A 403 -10.47 0.35 -92.64
CA SER A 403 -9.78 1.44 -93.34
C SER A 403 -9.90 2.76 -92.59
N TYR A 404 -8.88 3.63 -92.72
CA TYR A 404 -8.87 4.95 -92.09
C TYR A 404 -10.08 5.81 -92.50
N GLY A 405 -10.57 5.66 -93.73
CA GLY A 405 -11.76 6.37 -94.22
C GLY A 405 -13.06 6.04 -93.47
N ALA A 406 -13.19 4.83 -92.91
CA ALA A 406 -14.35 4.42 -92.12
C ALA A 406 -14.33 5.01 -90.69
N VAL A 407 -13.14 5.21 -90.14
CA VAL A 407 -12.93 5.65 -88.75
C VAL A 407 -12.84 7.18 -88.62
N ARG A 408 -12.52 7.88 -89.72
CA ARG A 408 -12.27 9.34 -89.73
C ARG A 408 -13.42 10.20 -89.20
N LYS A 409 -14.68 9.81 -89.44
CA LYS A 409 -15.88 10.56 -89.02
C LYS A 409 -16.39 10.18 -87.62
N LEU A 410 -15.82 9.15 -87.03
CA LEU A 410 -16.21 8.64 -85.72
C LEU A 410 -15.55 9.46 -84.61
N SER A 411 -16.15 9.43 -83.42
CA SER A 411 -15.50 9.88 -82.19
C SER A 411 -14.32 8.97 -81.83
N LEU A 412 -13.38 9.45 -81.02
CA LEU A 412 -12.26 8.62 -80.54
C LEU A 412 -12.75 7.36 -79.78
N LYS A 413 -13.90 7.45 -79.10
CA LYS A 413 -14.54 6.32 -78.41
C LYS A 413 -15.05 5.25 -79.38
N GLU A 414 -15.81 5.66 -80.40
CA GLU A 414 -16.33 4.76 -81.44
C GLU A 414 -15.21 4.18 -82.32
N ALA A 415 -14.14 4.96 -82.53
CA ALA A 415 -12.94 4.53 -83.23
C ALA A 415 -12.18 3.42 -82.47
N GLU A 416 -12.04 3.56 -81.15
CA GLU A 416 -11.43 2.54 -80.29
C GLU A 416 -12.23 1.23 -80.33
N GLU A 417 -13.56 1.32 -80.26
CA GLU A 417 -14.46 0.16 -80.28
C GLU A 417 -14.45 -0.56 -81.62
N THR A 418 -14.43 0.18 -82.74
CA THR A 418 -14.30 -0.42 -84.09
C THR A 418 -12.92 -1.04 -84.34
N LEU A 419 -11.84 -0.45 -83.81
CA LEU A 419 -10.48 -0.94 -84.01
C LEU A 419 -10.15 -2.18 -83.18
N PHE A 420 -10.60 -2.23 -81.92
CA PHE A 420 -10.17 -3.27 -80.96
C PHE A 420 -11.30 -4.09 -80.34
N GLY A 421 -12.58 -3.73 -80.55
CA GLY A 421 -13.72 -4.49 -80.00
C GLY A 421 -13.72 -4.67 -78.47
N GLY A 422 -13.06 -3.77 -77.74
CA GLY A 422 -12.86 -3.85 -76.29
C GLY A 422 -11.52 -4.47 -75.83
N GLY A 423 -10.68 -4.98 -76.74
CA GLY A 423 -9.39 -5.59 -76.42
C GLY A 423 -8.40 -4.64 -75.73
N GLY A 424 -8.39 -3.35 -76.08
CA GLY A 424 -7.57 -2.34 -75.43
C GLY A 424 -7.97 -2.08 -73.97
N GLU A 425 -9.27 -1.99 -73.70
CA GLU A 425 -9.78 -1.81 -72.34
C GLU A 425 -9.56 -3.06 -71.49
N ALA A 426 -9.71 -4.26 -72.06
CA ALA A 426 -9.42 -5.52 -71.37
C ALA A 426 -7.93 -5.66 -71.01
N PHE A 427 -7.02 -5.24 -71.91
CA PHE A 427 -5.58 -5.22 -71.63
C PHE A 427 -5.24 -4.27 -70.49
N PHE A 428 -5.76 -3.04 -70.53
CA PHE A 428 -5.51 -2.04 -69.49
C PHE A 428 -6.06 -2.48 -68.14
N ARG A 429 -7.26 -3.07 -68.11
CA ARG A 429 -7.84 -3.63 -66.89
C ARG A 429 -6.94 -4.71 -66.28
N ARG A 430 -6.49 -5.69 -67.08
CA ARG A 430 -5.72 -6.83 -66.59
C ARG A 430 -4.30 -6.46 -66.16
N ASN A 431 -3.63 -5.58 -66.91
CA ASN A 431 -2.21 -5.31 -66.70
C ASN A 431 -1.96 -4.05 -65.86
N PHE A 432 -2.92 -3.12 -65.76
CA PHE A 432 -2.76 -1.90 -64.96
C PHE A 432 -3.74 -1.86 -63.78
N GLU A 433 -5.05 -1.99 -64.01
CA GLU A 433 -6.04 -1.86 -62.93
C GLU A 433 -5.96 -3.00 -61.91
N GLU A 434 -5.87 -4.25 -62.37
CA GLU A 434 -5.76 -5.44 -61.51
C GLU A 434 -4.42 -5.49 -60.77
N GLU A 435 -3.31 -5.10 -61.41
CA GLU A 435 -1.98 -5.07 -60.79
C GLU A 435 -1.88 -3.97 -59.72
N ALA A 436 -2.38 -2.76 -60.01
CA ALA A 436 -2.48 -1.70 -59.02
C ALA A 436 -3.39 -2.10 -57.85
N ALA A 437 -4.52 -2.78 -58.13
CA ALA A 437 -5.40 -3.30 -57.09
C ALA A 437 -4.74 -4.39 -56.24
N ARG A 438 -3.89 -5.25 -56.83
CA ARG A 438 -3.10 -6.26 -56.09
C ARG A 438 -2.12 -5.61 -55.13
N HIS A 439 -1.28 -4.68 -55.62
CA HIS A 439 -0.30 -3.98 -54.78
C HIS A 439 -0.99 -3.16 -53.67
N LEU A 440 -2.09 -2.50 -53.99
CA LEU A 440 -2.88 -1.80 -52.99
C LEU A 440 -3.45 -2.75 -51.93
N LYS A 441 -3.86 -3.97 -52.31
CA LYS A 441 -4.39 -4.97 -51.37
C LYS A 441 -3.29 -5.49 -50.42
N GLU A 442 -2.09 -5.74 -50.94
CA GLU A 442 -0.91 -6.17 -50.18
C GLU A 442 -0.33 -5.08 -49.27
N PHE A 443 -0.65 -3.80 -49.53
CA PHE A 443 -0.18 -2.69 -48.70
C PHE A 443 -0.82 -2.69 -47.30
N GLU A 444 0.03 -2.84 -46.29
CA GLU A 444 -0.30 -2.79 -44.85
C GLU A 444 -0.11 -1.38 -44.27
N ALA A 445 -1.16 -0.55 -44.36
CA ALA A 445 -1.15 0.83 -43.89
C ALA A 445 -0.78 0.98 -42.40
N ALA A 446 -1.29 0.11 -41.52
CA ALA A 446 -1.00 0.14 -40.09
C ALA A 446 0.49 -0.06 -39.78
N LYS A 447 1.11 -1.07 -40.41
CA LYS A 447 2.53 -1.36 -40.23
C LYS A 447 3.42 -0.24 -40.74
N TRP A 448 3.03 0.39 -41.84
CA TRP A 448 3.74 1.54 -42.40
C TRP A 448 3.70 2.74 -41.44
N LEU A 449 2.54 3.06 -40.85
CA LEU A 449 2.42 4.12 -39.86
C LEU A 449 3.22 3.80 -38.58
N ASP A 450 3.11 2.56 -38.07
CA ASP A 450 3.86 2.12 -36.88
C ASP A 450 5.38 2.30 -37.10
N GLN A 451 5.91 1.87 -38.25
CA GLN A 451 7.33 2.03 -38.59
C GLN A 451 7.76 3.49 -38.76
N ALA A 452 6.88 4.37 -39.25
CA ALA A 452 7.17 5.80 -39.33
C ALA A 452 7.26 6.40 -37.93
N VAL A 453 6.24 6.14 -37.09
CA VAL A 453 6.18 6.64 -35.71
C VAL A 453 7.38 6.14 -34.89
N THR A 454 7.73 4.85 -34.93
CA THR A 454 8.88 4.32 -34.18
C THR A 454 10.19 5.02 -34.56
N ARG A 455 10.45 5.21 -35.87
CA ARG A 455 11.65 5.90 -36.34
C ARG A 455 11.67 7.37 -35.91
N SER A 456 10.53 8.04 -35.95
CA SER A 456 10.44 9.44 -35.56
C SER A 456 10.57 9.65 -34.04
N LEU A 457 10.13 8.69 -33.22
CA LEU A 457 10.33 8.71 -31.77
C LEU A 457 11.79 8.55 -31.36
N GLU A 458 12.56 7.73 -32.07
CA GLU A 458 14.01 7.60 -31.83
C GLU A 458 14.75 8.93 -32.07
N GLN A 459 14.27 9.73 -33.03
CA GLN A 459 14.85 11.03 -33.36
C GLN A 459 14.34 12.14 -32.44
N ARG A 460 13.13 12.00 -31.89
CA ARG A 460 12.42 13.00 -31.09
C ARG A 460 11.76 12.38 -29.84
N PRO A 461 12.53 12.16 -28.76
CA PRO A 461 12.03 11.61 -27.51
C PRO A 461 11.19 12.62 -26.69
N ASP A 462 11.19 13.89 -27.10
CA ASP A 462 10.34 14.95 -26.56
C ASP A 462 8.85 14.75 -26.88
N VAL A 463 8.53 13.98 -27.93
CA VAL A 463 7.15 13.68 -28.33
C VAL A 463 6.57 12.55 -27.46
N GLN A 464 5.65 12.92 -26.56
CA GLN A 464 4.95 12.00 -25.66
C GLN A 464 3.59 11.54 -26.20
N ILE A 465 2.97 10.56 -25.55
CA ILE A 465 1.74 9.91 -26.03
C ILE A 465 0.53 10.86 -26.13
N TYR A 466 0.44 11.86 -25.26
CA TYR A 466 -0.62 12.86 -25.30
C TYR A 466 -0.57 13.69 -26.59
N ALA A 467 0.63 14.09 -27.02
CA ALA A 467 0.82 14.78 -28.30
C ALA A 467 0.45 13.89 -29.49
N LEU A 468 0.79 12.60 -29.46
CA LEU A 468 0.39 11.65 -30.51
C LEU A 468 -1.13 11.47 -30.60
N ALA A 469 -1.80 11.36 -29.45
CA ALA A 469 -3.26 11.29 -29.40
C ALA A 469 -3.92 12.58 -29.92
N ALA A 470 -3.36 13.74 -29.59
CA ALA A 470 -3.84 15.03 -30.07
C ALA A 470 -3.71 15.15 -31.60
N TRP A 471 -2.56 14.79 -32.16
CA TRP A 471 -2.31 14.92 -33.62
C TRP A 471 -3.10 13.94 -34.48
N THR A 472 -3.42 12.77 -33.93
CA THR A 472 -4.20 11.72 -34.61
C THR A 472 -5.71 11.88 -34.48
N GLY A 473 -6.17 12.77 -33.60
CA GLY A 473 -7.60 13.03 -33.39
C GLY A 473 -8.12 14.24 -34.19
N ASP A 474 -9.44 14.40 -34.18
CA ASP A 474 -10.14 15.52 -34.85
C ASP A 474 -10.12 16.84 -34.03
N GLY A 475 -9.46 16.85 -32.87
CA GLY A 475 -9.60 17.91 -31.86
C GLY A 475 -8.84 19.20 -32.14
N ASP A 476 -7.85 19.18 -33.03
CA ASP A 476 -6.82 20.23 -33.13
C ASP A 476 -6.93 21.07 -34.42
N GLY A 477 -8.17 21.43 -34.79
CA GLY A 477 -8.45 22.32 -35.93
C GLY A 477 -7.68 21.98 -37.23
N ASP A 478 -7.37 23.01 -38.03
CA ASP A 478 -6.65 22.90 -39.32
C ASP A 478 -5.19 22.41 -39.21
N ALA A 479 -4.69 22.06 -38.02
CA ALA A 479 -3.30 21.66 -37.77
C ALA A 479 -3.12 20.16 -37.41
N GLY A 480 -4.21 19.39 -37.34
CA GLY A 480 -4.20 17.95 -37.08
C GLY A 480 -3.82 17.12 -38.31
N VAL A 481 -3.17 15.97 -38.09
CA VAL A 481 -2.74 15.06 -39.18
C VAL A 481 -3.94 14.45 -39.89
N ALA A 482 -5.00 14.12 -39.13
CA ALA A 482 -6.27 13.64 -39.68
C ALA A 482 -6.96 14.68 -40.57
N ALA A 483 -6.99 15.96 -40.13
CA ALA A 483 -7.56 17.06 -40.90
C ALA A 483 -6.82 17.28 -42.23
N HIS A 484 -5.49 17.20 -42.22
CA HIS A 484 -4.67 17.30 -43.43
C HIS A 484 -4.89 16.14 -44.40
N LEU A 485 -5.09 14.91 -43.92
CA LEU A 485 -5.46 13.77 -44.77
C LEU A 485 -6.84 13.95 -45.41
N LEU A 486 -7.83 14.39 -44.63
CA LEU A 486 -9.17 14.70 -45.13
C LEU A 486 -9.13 15.82 -46.19
N GLY A 487 -8.31 16.85 -45.98
CA GLY A 487 -8.06 17.91 -46.97
C GLY A 487 -7.44 17.35 -48.25
N SER A 488 -6.40 16.53 -48.12
CA SER A 488 -5.72 15.88 -49.25
C SER A 488 -6.64 14.94 -50.03
N ARG A 489 -7.56 14.27 -49.34
CA ARG A 489 -8.59 13.43 -49.95
C ARG A 489 -9.55 14.25 -50.79
N ARG A 490 -10.09 15.36 -50.25
CA ARG A 490 -11.00 16.26 -50.99
C ARG A 490 -10.33 16.86 -52.23
N GLU A 491 -9.06 17.24 -52.11
CA GLU A 491 -8.28 17.75 -53.24
C GLU A 491 -8.12 16.67 -54.33
N ALA A 492 -7.77 15.44 -53.94
CA ALA A 492 -7.64 14.32 -54.87
C ALA A 492 -8.98 13.91 -55.51
N GLU A 493 -10.10 14.00 -54.78
CA GLU A 493 -11.46 13.76 -55.33
C GLU A 493 -11.82 14.80 -56.39
N LEU A 494 -11.50 16.08 -56.15
CA LEU A 494 -11.71 17.16 -57.10
C LEU A 494 -10.86 17.00 -58.37
N LEU A 495 -9.57 16.68 -58.21
CA LEU A 495 -8.65 16.41 -59.32
C LEU A 495 -9.11 15.20 -60.14
N LEU A 496 -9.57 14.13 -59.49
CA LEU A 496 -10.09 12.95 -60.16
C LEU A 496 -11.35 13.28 -60.98
N ALA A 497 -12.28 14.06 -60.42
CA ALA A 497 -13.50 14.47 -61.11
C ALA A 497 -13.18 15.32 -62.34
N SER A 498 -12.23 16.26 -62.23
CA SER A 498 -11.75 17.07 -63.36
C SER A 498 -11.12 16.19 -64.44
N ALA A 499 -10.19 15.31 -64.07
CA ALA A 499 -9.49 14.43 -65.01
C ALA A 499 -10.45 13.49 -65.76
N LYS A 500 -11.47 12.95 -65.08
CA LYS A 500 -12.52 12.13 -65.70
C LYS A 500 -13.38 12.92 -66.68
N ALA A 501 -13.79 14.14 -66.31
CA ALA A 501 -14.57 15.01 -67.18
C ALA A 501 -13.76 15.42 -68.44
N GLU A 502 -12.49 15.76 -68.27
CA GLU A 502 -11.58 16.08 -69.36
C GLU A 502 -11.35 14.88 -70.31
N LEU A 503 -11.22 13.67 -69.77
CA LEU A 503 -11.09 12.46 -70.59
C LEU A 503 -12.36 12.17 -71.40
N GLU A 504 -13.55 12.30 -70.79
CA GLU A 504 -14.80 12.04 -71.50
C GLU A 504 -15.05 13.08 -72.60
N GLN A 505 -14.77 14.36 -72.32
CA GLN A 505 -14.81 15.42 -73.33
C GLN A 505 -13.78 15.16 -74.44
N PHE A 506 -12.57 14.73 -74.11
CA PHE A 506 -11.53 14.38 -75.08
C PHE A 506 -11.96 13.21 -75.98
N ARG A 507 -12.56 12.15 -75.41
CA ARG A 507 -13.03 10.97 -76.16
C ARG A 507 -14.19 11.26 -77.13
N GLN A 508 -14.94 12.34 -76.90
CA GLN A 508 -16.02 12.78 -77.79
C GLN A 508 -15.53 13.55 -79.03
N GLY A 509 -14.27 14.01 -79.04
CA GLY A 509 -13.68 14.67 -80.20
C GLY A 509 -13.61 13.76 -81.43
N ARG A 510 -13.78 14.34 -82.63
CA ARG A 510 -13.70 13.56 -83.88
C ARG A 510 -12.25 13.21 -84.20
N VAL A 511 -12.05 12.03 -84.81
CA VAL A 511 -10.72 11.57 -85.23
C VAL A 511 -10.03 12.55 -86.19
N GLU A 512 -10.80 13.20 -87.07
CA GLU A 512 -10.24 14.16 -88.04
C GLU A 512 -9.75 15.47 -87.45
N GLU A 513 -10.18 15.84 -86.25
CA GLU A 513 -9.82 17.07 -85.54
C GLU A 513 -8.53 16.91 -84.72
N GLN A 514 -8.01 15.69 -84.58
CA GLN A 514 -6.84 15.39 -83.75
C GLN A 514 -5.50 15.64 -84.45
N SER A 515 -4.51 16.12 -83.70
CA SER A 515 -3.18 16.50 -84.20
C SER A 515 -2.19 15.30 -84.23
N PHE A 516 -2.26 14.49 -85.29
CA PHE A 516 -1.26 13.43 -85.57
C PHE A 516 -0.74 13.52 -87.01
N PRO A 517 0.48 13.03 -87.30
CA PRO A 517 1.06 13.10 -88.65
C PRO A 517 0.27 12.24 -89.64
N ARG A 518 -0.24 12.90 -90.70
CA ARG A 518 -1.06 12.28 -91.76
C ARG A 518 -0.34 12.37 -93.10
N VAL A 519 -0.30 11.26 -93.84
CA VAL A 519 0.26 11.20 -95.19
C VAL A 519 -0.88 10.96 -96.19
N PRO A 520 -1.02 11.78 -97.26
CA PRO A 520 -2.06 11.58 -98.29
C PRO A 520 -1.94 10.19 -98.95
N LEU A 521 -3.07 9.53 -99.21
CA LEU A 521 -3.17 8.20 -99.87
C LEU A 521 -2.53 6.98 -99.14
N MET A 522 -2.06 7.10 -97.89
CA MET A 522 -1.56 5.95 -97.11
C MET A 522 -2.45 5.62 -95.91
N ASP A 523 -3.55 4.91 -96.14
CA ASP A 523 -4.51 4.53 -95.09
C ASP A 523 -3.88 3.69 -93.97
N ARG A 524 -2.98 2.76 -94.30
CA ARG A 524 -2.30 1.90 -93.32
C ARG A 524 -1.35 2.68 -92.41
N HIS A 525 -0.71 3.72 -92.93
CA HIS A 525 0.18 4.59 -92.15
C HIS A 525 -0.65 5.51 -91.23
N ASN A 526 -1.72 6.10 -91.76
CA ASN A 526 -2.62 6.97 -91.00
C ASN A 526 -3.34 6.22 -89.86
N LEU A 527 -3.72 4.95 -90.09
CA LEU A 527 -4.28 4.07 -89.05
C LEU A 527 -3.26 3.79 -87.94
N ARG A 528 -1.99 3.53 -88.29
CA ARG A 528 -0.92 3.27 -87.32
C ARG A 528 -0.56 4.52 -86.49
N SER A 529 -0.56 5.69 -87.13
CA SER A 529 -0.40 6.99 -86.44
C SER A 529 -1.58 7.28 -85.50
N LEU A 530 -2.81 6.93 -85.89
CA LEU A 530 -3.99 7.05 -85.05
C LEU A 530 -3.94 6.12 -83.83
N ILE A 531 -3.56 4.85 -84.01
CA ILE A 531 -3.40 3.88 -82.91
C ILE A 531 -2.36 4.37 -81.91
N ARG A 532 -1.24 4.90 -82.41
CA ARG A 532 -0.20 5.49 -81.54
C ARG A 532 -0.71 6.71 -80.79
N TYR A 533 -1.41 7.60 -81.47
CA TYR A 533 -2.03 8.76 -80.83
C TYR A 533 -3.06 8.36 -79.76
N LEU A 534 -3.81 7.29 -79.98
CA LEU A 534 -4.83 6.79 -79.05
C LEU A 534 -4.17 6.20 -77.79
N PHE A 535 -3.13 5.39 -77.92
CA PHE A 535 -2.40 4.86 -76.75
C PHE A 535 -1.63 5.97 -76.01
N ASP A 536 -0.93 6.84 -76.72
CA ASP A 536 -0.12 7.90 -76.11
C ASP A 536 -0.99 8.95 -75.39
N ASN A 537 -2.22 9.25 -75.86
CA ASN A 537 -3.05 10.30 -75.26
C ASN A 537 -4.24 9.79 -74.44
N VAL A 538 -4.96 8.76 -74.89
CA VAL A 538 -6.13 8.24 -74.16
C VAL A 538 -5.67 7.36 -73.00
N TYR A 539 -4.73 6.44 -73.24
CA TYR A 539 -4.29 5.50 -72.22
C TYR A 539 -3.28 6.11 -71.23
N SER A 540 -2.50 7.12 -71.64
CA SER A 540 -1.76 7.96 -70.68
C SER A 540 -2.71 8.67 -69.71
N ARG A 541 -3.77 9.31 -70.21
CA ARG A 541 -4.77 9.95 -69.34
C ARG A 541 -5.54 8.94 -68.48
N LYS A 542 -5.86 7.75 -69.00
CA LYS A 542 -6.44 6.64 -68.20
C LYS A 542 -5.48 6.20 -67.08
N ARG A 543 -4.16 6.18 -67.33
CA ARG A 543 -3.14 5.90 -66.31
C ARG A 543 -3.05 6.99 -65.25
N ASP A 544 -3.14 8.26 -65.64
CA ASP A 544 -3.17 9.39 -64.69
C ASP A 544 -4.43 9.34 -63.81
N ILE A 545 -5.58 8.98 -64.38
CA ILE A 545 -6.82 8.72 -63.63
C ILE A 545 -6.62 7.54 -62.67
N LEU A 546 -6.03 6.43 -63.12
CA LEU A 546 -5.74 5.28 -62.27
C LEU A 546 -4.78 5.65 -61.11
N LEU A 547 -3.82 6.53 -61.34
CA LEU A 547 -2.92 7.06 -60.31
C LEU A 547 -3.69 7.84 -59.24
N LEU A 548 -4.60 8.73 -59.66
CA LEU A 548 -5.48 9.47 -58.74
C LEU A 548 -6.45 8.56 -57.98
N GLU A 549 -7.03 7.55 -58.64
CA GLU A 549 -7.88 6.55 -57.98
C GLU A 549 -7.11 5.71 -56.96
N THR A 550 -5.87 5.32 -57.28
CA THR A 550 -5.01 4.58 -56.37
C THR A 550 -4.58 5.45 -55.18
N ARG A 551 -4.24 6.72 -55.42
CA ARG A 551 -3.96 7.72 -54.37
C ARG A 551 -5.13 7.87 -53.40
N LEU A 552 -6.35 7.97 -53.91
CA LEU A 552 -7.55 8.08 -53.06
C LEU A 552 -7.78 6.84 -52.21
N LYS A 553 -7.65 5.65 -52.80
CA LYS A 553 -7.80 4.40 -52.03
C LYS A 553 -6.68 4.22 -51.00
N LEU A 554 -5.46 4.68 -51.30
CA LEU A 554 -4.35 4.70 -50.36
C LEU A 554 -4.62 5.65 -49.19
N ILE A 555 -5.07 6.87 -49.47
CA ILE A 555 -5.44 7.86 -48.43
C ILE A 555 -6.55 7.28 -47.54
N ALA A 556 -7.60 6.67 -48.11
CA ALA A 556 -8.66 6.05 -47.32
C ALA A 556 -8.13 4.92 -46.40
N LYS A 557 -7.24 4.05 -46.90
CA LYS A 557 -6.59 3.03 -46.07
C LYS A 557 -5.74 3.62 -44.94
N LEU A 558 -5.08 4.75 -45.20
CA LEU A 558 -4.27 5.45 -44.20
C LEU A 558 -5.13 6.17 -43.16
N GLU A 559 -6.28 6.73 -43.56
CA GLU A 559 -7.29 7.30 -42.65
C GLU A 559 -7.79 6.24 -41.66
N ASP A 560 -8.20 5.06 -42.15
CA ASP A 560 -8.64 3.94 -41.31
C ASP A 560 -7.54 3.48 -40.34
N ALA A 561 -6.30 3.39 -40.83
CA ALA A 561 -5.15 3.00 -40.01
C ALA A 561 -4.81 4.06 -38.94
N LEU A 562 -4.90 5.35 -39.29
CA LEU A 562 -4.70 6.46 -38.35
C LEU A 562 -5.76 6.46 -37.24
N GLN A 563 -7.03 6.19 -37.59
CA GLN A 563 -8.12 6.04 -36.62
C GLN A 563 -7.88 4.87 -35.67
N GLY A 564 -7.36 3.74 -36.18
CA GLY A 564 -6.94 2.61 -35.37
C GLY A 564 -5.83 2.97 -34.37
N LEU A 565 -4.83 3.74 -34.81
CA LEU A 565 -3.75 4.25 -33.94
C LEU A 565 -4.27 5.23 -32.89
N HIS A 566 -5.16 6.14 -33.26
CA HIS A 566 -5.79 7.06 -32.33
C HIS A 566 -6.52 6.31 -31.20
N GLY A 567 -7.25 5.23 -31.56
CA GLY A 567 -7.91 4.36 -30.59
C GLY A 567 -6.93 3.70 -29.60
N ARG A 568 -5.76 3.26 -30.08
CA ARG A 568 -4.70 2.71 -29.21
C ARG A 568 -4.16 3.76 -28.24
N TYR A 569 -3.78 4.95 -28.75
CA TYR A 569 -3.25 6.01 -27.88
C TYR A 569 -4.27 6.48 -26.84
N ARG A 570 -5.56 6.56 -27.18
CA ARG A 570 -6.61 6.86 -26.19
C ARG A 570 -6.75 5.78 -25.14
N ALA A 571 -6.66 4.50 -25.52
CA ALA A 571 -6.72 3.41 -24.57
C ALA A 571 -5.55 3.46 -23.58
N GLU A 572 -4.34 3.75 -24.06
CA GLU A 572 -3.15 3.92 -23.21
C GLU A 572 -3.28 5.14 -22.27
N ILE A 573 -3.75 6.28 -22.78
CA ILE A 573 -4.03 7.48 -21.94
C ILE A 573 -5.06 7.15 -20.86
N ALA A 574 -6.13 6.43 -21.18
CA ALA A 574 -7.14 6.04 -20.21
C ALA A 574 -6.56 5.13 -19.10
N GLN A 575 -5.58 4.28 -19.43
CA GLN A 575 -4.87 3.48 -18.43
C GLN A 575 -3.99 4.34 -17.52
N LEU A 576 -3.27 5.32 -18.05
CA LEU A 576 -2.47 6.27 -17.27
C LEU A 576 -3.36 7.09 -16.30
N GLU A 577 -4.49 7.61 -16.79
CA GLU A 577 -5.46 8.35 -15.96
C GLU A 577 -6.17 7.45 -14.94
N SER A 578 -6.34 6.16 -15.24
CA SER A 578 -6.85 5.19 -14.26
C SER A 578 -5.85 4.95 -13.13
N LEU A 579 -4.56 4.85 -13.44
CA LEU A 579 -3.50 4.72 -12.45
C LEU A 579 -3.42 5.97 -11.56
N GLU A 580 -3.53 7.17 -12.14
CA GLU A 580 -3.58 8.43 -11.39
C GLU A 580 -4.71 8.43 -10.35
N ARG A 581 -5.92 8.00 -10.76
CA ARG A 581 -7.08 7.88 -9.87
C ARG A 581 -6.86 6.87 -8.76
N GLU A 582 -6.32 5.69 -9.07
CA GLU A 582 -6.05 4.66 -8.06
C GLU A 582 -5.01 5.12 -7.01
N LEU A 583 -3.95 5.80 -7.45
CA LEU A 583 -2.97 6.41 -6.55
C LEU A 583 -3.61 7.46 -5.64
N ARG A 584 -4.46 8.33 -6.22
CA ARG A 584 -5.18 9.37 -5.47
C ARG A 584 -6.12 8.78 -4.41
N ASP A 585 -6.93 7.79 -4.81
CA ASP A 585 -7.92 7.18 -3.92
C ASP A 585 -7.23 6.41 -2.78
N THR A 586 -6.10 5.76 -3.06
CA THR A 586 -5.29 5.08 -2.04
C THR A 586 -4.67 6.08 -1.05
N ALA A 587 -4.12 7.19 -1.55
CA ALA A 587 -3.57 8.25 -0.70
C ALA A 587 -4.66 8.88 0.19
N LEU A 588 -5.82 9.24 -0.37
CA LEU A 588 -6.94 9.79 0.38
C LEU A 588 -7.53 8.77 1.39
N GLY A 589 -7.56 7.49 1.04
CA GLY A 589 -7.95 6.41 1.95
C GLY A 589 -7.03 6.35 3.18
N SER A 590 -5.72 6.39 2.96
CA SER A 590 -4.71 6.40 4.04
C SER A 590 -4.80 7.66 4.92
N ILE A 591 -5.10 8.82 4.33
CA ILE A 591 -5.26 10.08 5.09
C ILE A 591 -6.48 10.00 6.00
N LYS A 592 -7.61 9.45 5.53
CA LYS A 592 -8.82 9.28 6.35
C LYS A 592 -8.64 8.31 7.52
N THR A 593 -7.74 7.34 7.39
CA THR A 593 -7.39 6.43 8.49
C THR A 593 -6.38 7.02 9.47
N ALA A 594 -5.69 8.11 9.11
CA ALA A 594 -4.83 8.85 10.01
C ALA A 594 -5.66 9.84 10.85
N ASP A 595 -5.22 10.12 12.07
CA ASP A 595 -5.88 11.04 13.02
C ASP A 595 -6.28 12.37 12.34
N ASP A 596 -7.55 12.78 12.50
CA ASP A 596 -8.21 13.89 11.78
C ASP A 596 -7.44 15.22 11.84
N TYR A 597 -6.67 15.45 12.89
CA TYR A 597 -5.84 16.64 13.02
C TYR A 597 -4.48 16.50 12.32
N ILE A 598 -3.86 15.33 12.42
CA ILE A 598 -2.56 15.06 11.83
C ILE A 598 -2.70 14.85 10.31
N GLY A 599 -3.83 14.33 9.82
CA GLY A 599 -4.09 14.13 8.40
C GLY A 599 -4.28 15.42 7.57
N GLN A 600 -4.44 16.59 8.21
CA GLN A 600 -4.81 17.83 7.53
C GLN A 600 -3.71 18.35 6.60
N ASN A 601 -4.12 18.88 5.45
CA ASN A 601 -3.29 19.55 4.45
C ASN A 601 -2.11 18.71 3.89
N ILE A 602 -2.13 17.36 4.04
CA ILE A 602 -1.06 16.49 3.52
C ILE A 602 -0.97 16.63 2.00
N MET A 603 -2.09 16.59 1.28
CA MET A 603 -2.10 16.70 -0.18
C MET A 603 -1.54 18.06 -0.62
N GLU A 604 -2.03 19.15 -0.03
CA GLU A 604 -1.67 20.53 -0.41
C GLU A 604 -0.20 20.86 -0.11
N TYR A 605 0.32 20.40 1.03
CA TYR A 605 1.72 20.61 1.39
C TYR A 605 2.67 19.82 0.47
N TYR A 606 2.42 18.51 0.32
CA TYR A 606 3.31 17.65 -0.45
C TYR A 606 3.17 17.86 -1.95
N GLU A 607 2.09 18.46 -2.45
CA GLU A 607 2.02 18.97 -3.83
C GLU A 607 3.13 20.00 -4.10
N ARG A 608 3.25 21.02 -3.23
CA ARG A 608 4.27 22.08 -3.36
C ARG A 608 5.68 21.53 -3.19
N VAL A 609 5.91 20.74 -2.14
CA VAL A 609 7.23 20.15 -1.86
C VAL A 609 7.70 19.24 -3.00
N THR A 610 6.80 18.42 -3.56
CA THR A 610 7.14 17.52 -4.66
C THR A 610 7.39 18.31 -5.94
N ALA A 611 6.59 19.32 -6.24
CA ALA A 611 6.80 20.19 -7.40
C ALA A 611 8.16 20.89 -7.37
N ASP A 612 8.53 21.49 -6.23
CA ASP A 612 9.82 22.15 -6.03
C ASP A 612 10.99 21.18 -6.22
N LEU A 613 10.88 19.96 -5.69
CA LEU A 613 11.91 18.93 -5.85
C LEU A 613 12.06 18.47 -7.30
N MET A 614 10.95 18.31 -8.02
CA MET A 614 10.97 17.95 -9.43
C MET A 614 11.63 19.05 -10.27
N GLU A 615 11.30 20.32 -10.02
CA GLU A 615 11.91 21.47 -10.72
C GLU A 615 13.41 21.59 -10.45
N GLN A 616 13.85 21.40 -9.20
CA GLN A 616 15.27 21.39 -8.84
C GLN A 616 16.03 20.25 -9.54
N TRP A 617 15.38 19.09 -9.69
CA TRP A 617 15.99 17.93 -10.34
C TRP A 617 16.13 18.15 -11.85
N GLU A 618 15.12 18.75 -12.49
CA GLU A 618 15.17 19.16 -13.90
C GLU A 618 16.20 20.25 -14.18
N THR A 619 16.32 21.22 -13.29
CA THR A 619 17.33 22.29 -13.41
C THR A 619 18.75 21.72 -13.38
N LYS A 620 18.98 20.63 -12.64
CA LYS A 620 20.30 19.97 -12.52
C LYS A 620 20.61 19.00 -13.66
N ARG A 621 19.60 18.30 -14.21
CA ARG A 621 19.80 17.18 -15.15
C ARG A 621 19.21 17.41 -16.55
N GLY A 622 18.43 18.47 -16.75
CA GLY A 622 17.76 18.82 -18.01
C GLY A 622 16.26 18.50 -18.01
N ARG A 623 15.51 19.15 -18.91
CA ARG A 623 14.03 19.10 -19.01
C ARG A 623 13.44 17.71 -19.28
N HIS A 624 14.20 16.78 -19.83
CA HIS A 624 13.74 15.41 -20.14
C HIS A 624 14.39 14.34 -19.25
N ALA A 625 15.07 14.74 -18.18
CA ALA A 625 15.84 13.82 -17.35
C ALA A 625 14.98 12.70 -16.71
N PHE A 626 13.69 12.95 -16.47
CA PHE A 626 12.80 11.95 -15.84
C PHE A 626 12.46 10.81 -16.80
N PHE A 627 12.46 11.09 -18.12
CA PHE A 627 12.15 10.12 -19.17
C PHE A 627 13.40 9.43 -19.75
N ALA A 628 14.60 9.75 -19.23
CA ALA A 628 15.81 9.05 -19.59
C ALA A 628 15.80 7.60 -19.08
N GLU A 629 16.49 6.68 -19.76
CA GLU A 629 16.57 5.25 -19.36
C GLU A 629 17.09 5.05 -17.93
N SER A 630 17.94 5.96 -17.43
CA SER A 630 18.48 5.90 -16.07
C SER A 630 17.45 6.27 -14.98
N ALA A 631 16.32 6.87 -15.34
CA ALA A 631 15.24 7.25 -14.44
C ALA A 631 13.99 6.39 -14.71
N LEU A 632 12.92 6.97 -15.24
CA LEU A 632 11.69 6.24 -15.56
C LEU A 632 11.84 5.39 -16.83
N GLY A 633 12.66 5.81 -17.78
CA GLY A 633 12.72 5.22 -19.12
C GLY A 633 11.46 5.51 -19.95
N ASP A 634 11.29 4.77 -21.05
CA ASP A 634 10.13 4.92 -21.93
C ASP A 634 8.87 4.32 -21.27
N SER A 635 7.98 5.22 -20.84
CA SER A 635 6.69 4.86 -20.22
C SER A 635 5.88 3.87 -21.05
N ARG A 636 6.00 3.88 -22.39
CA ARG A 636 5.25 2.97 -23.27
C ARG A 636 5.72 1.54 -23.15
N ARG A 637 7.03 1.32 -23.10
CA ARG A 637 7.63 -0.01 -22.87
C ARG A 637 7.27 -0.57 -21.50
N LEU A 638 7.12 0.29 -20.50
CA LEU A 638 6.68 -0.12 -19.17
C LEU A 638 5.20 -0.50 -19.14
N MET A 639 4.37 0.17 -19.95
CA MET A 639 2.94 -0.13 -20.09
C MET A 639 2.66 -1.44 -20.84
N GLU A 640 3.60 -1.96 -21.65
CA GLU A 640 3.50 -3.30 -22.26
C GLU A 640 3.38 -4.42 -21.20
N ASN A 641 3.97 -4.22 -20.02
CA ASN A 641 3.86 -5.12 -18.87
C ASN A 641 2.64 -4.82 -17.97
N GLY A 642 1.74 -3.94 -18.42
CA GLY A 642 0.58 -3.46 -17.69
C GLY A 642 0.90 -2.33 -16.70
N PRO A 643 -0.13 -1.75 -16.07
CA PRO A 643 0.02 -0.57 -15.21
C PRO A 643 0.81 -0.88 -13.92
N GLU A 644 0.96 -2.16 -13.56
CA GLU A 644 1.76 -2.58 -12.40
C GLU A 644 3.27 -2.41 -12.63
N GLY A 645 3.77 -2.66 -13.85
CA GLY A 645 5.20 -2.48 -14.16
C GLY A 645 5.62 -1.01 -14.09
N LEU A 646 4.73 -0.11 -14.51
CA LEU A 646 4.91 1.33 -14.35
C LEU A 646 4.90 1.74 -12.88
N ALA A 647 3.98 1.21 -12.08
CA ALA A 647 3.89 1.51 -10.64
C ALA A 647 5.15 1.06 -9.88
N ASP A 648 5.68 -0.13 -10.17
CA ASP A 648 6.89 -0.64 -9.52
C ASP A 648 8.11 0.26 -9.80
N ARG A 649 8.26 0.71 -11.06
CA ARG A 649 9.33 1.64 -11.43
C ARG A 649 9.14 3.04 -10.82
N LEU A 650 7.90 3.53 -10.76
CA LEU A 650 7.57 4.80 -10.10
C LEU A 650 7.92 4.78 -8.61
N ILE A 651 7.60 3.69 -7.91
CA ILE A 651 7.93 3.52 -6.49
C ILE A 651 9.44 3.55 -6.27
N GLU A 652 10.20 2.85 -7.12
CA GLU A 652 11.67 2.80 -7.04
C GLU A 652 12.29 4.20 -7.23
N VAL A 653 11.89 4.90 -8.29
CA VAL A 653 12.40 6.26 -8.59
C VAL A 653 11.99 7.23 -7.50
N CYS A 654 10.74 7.19 -7.03
CA CYS A 654 10.26 8.05 -5.95
C CYS A 654 11.07 7.86 -4.65
N LYS A 655 11.37 6.61 -4.27
CA LYS A 655 12.22 6.29 -3.10
C LYS A 655 13.63 6.88 -3.24
N GLN A 656 14.27 6.70 -4.39
CA GLN A 656 15.69 7.06 -4.58
C GLN A 656 15.89 8.56 -4.82
N THR A 657 14.93 9.24 -5.46
CA THR A 657 15.12 10.61 -5.95
C THR A 657 14.38 11.68 -5.16
N ILE A 658 13.12 11.42 -4.78
CA ILE A 658 12.27 12.40 -4.10
C ILE A 658 12.36 12.21 -2.58
N LEU A 659 12.03 11.02 -2.08
CA LEU A 659 11.97 10.74 -0.65
C LEU A 659 13.35 10.74 0.03
N ALA A 660 14.43 10.56 -0.74
CA ALA A 660 15.80 10.68 -0.23
C ALA A 660 16.22 12.14 0.10
N SER A 661 15.39 13.14 -0.25
CA SER A 661 15.67 14.55 -0.01
C SER A 661 15.76 14.90 1.48
N PRO A 662 16.66 15.83 1.89
CA PRO A 662 16.74 16.28 3.28
C PRO A 662 15.45 16.98 3.78
N LEU A 663 14.55 17.41 2.88
CA LEU A 663 13.26 17.98 3.28
C LEU A 663 12.38 16.97 4.03
N PHE A 664 12.54 15.68 3.77
CA PHE A 664 11.81 14.62 4.48
C PHE A 664 12.41 14.26 5.84
N LYS A 665 13.61 14.77 6.15
CA LYS A 665 14.33 14.57 7.44
C LYS A 665 14.09 15.68 8.46
N ARG A 666 13.19 16.64 8.17
CA ARG A 666 12.80 17.70 9.11
C ARG A 666 12.10 17.11 10.33
N THR A 667 12.12 17.84 11.44
CA THR A 667 11.41 17.42 12.64
C THR A 667 9.90 17.41 12.40
N PHE A 668 9.20 16.48 13.04
CA PHE A 668 7.74 16.38 12.97
C PHE A 668 7.02 17.72 13.24
N GLU A 669 7.51 18.48 14.22
CA GLU A 669 6.93 19.76 14.64
C GLU A 669 7.02 20.83 13.55
N GLU A 670 8.17 20.96 12.90
CA GLU A 670 8.40 21.92 11.82
C GLU A 670 7.57 21.57 10.58
N GLU A 671 7.51 20.28 10.23
CA GLU A 671 6.71 19.79 9.12
C GLU A 671 5.22 20.04 9.35
N LEU A 672 4.71 19.68 10.53
CA LEU A 672 3.30 19.87 10.87
C LEU A 672 2.92 21.37 10.92
N LEU A 673 3.80 22.23 11.44
CA LEU A 673 3.58 23.68 11.47
C LEU A 673 3.51 24.27 10.05
N GLN A 674 4.40 23.84 9.16
CA GLN A 674 4.35 24.27 7.76
C GLN A 674 3.08 23.76 7.08
N ARG A 675 2.75 22.48 7.27
CA ARG A 675 1.55 21.83 6.73
C ARG A 675 0.26 22.52 7.17
N ALA A 676 0.14 22.84 8.46
CA ALA A 676 -1.02 23.53 9.00
C ALA A 676 -1.22 24.93 8.40
N ASN A 677 -0.14 25.59 7.96
CA ASN A 677 -0.16 26.95 7.44
C ASN A 677 -0.14 27.05 5.90
N VAL A 678 -0.12 25.95 5.15
CA VAL A 678 -0.01 25.95 3.66
C VAL A 678 -1.16 26.68 2.97
N THR A 679 -2.36 26.58 3.53
CA THR A 679 -3.61 27.12 3.00
C THR A 679 -3.88 28.55 3.46
N VAL A 680 -3.07 29.11 4.36
CA VAL A 680 -3.24 30.47 4.88
C VAL A 680 -2.58 31.46 3.93
N GLU A 681 -3.39 32.33 3.31
CA GLU A 681 -2.89 33.42 2.45
C GLU A 681 -1.99 34.40 3.23
N TYR A 682 -0.93 34.89 2.56
CA TYR A 682 -0.01 35.90 3.09
C TYR A 682 -0.79 37.19 3.44
N GLY A 683 -1.12 37.37 4.72
CA GLY A 683 -1.84 38.56 5.23
C GLY A 683 -2.94 38.26 6.25
N ASN A 684 -3.36 37.00 6.42
CA ASN A 684 -4.38 36.64 7.40
C ASN A 684 -3.84 36.47 8.83
N LYS A 685 -4.59 36.97 9.82
CA LYS A 685 -4.27 36.90 11.27
C LYS A 685 -4.44 35.51 11.90
N THR A 686 -4.78 34.49 11.12
CA THR A 686 -5.05 33.11 11.57
C THR A 686 -3.91 32.15 11.23
N VAL A 687 -2.66 32.62 11.27
CA VAL A 687 -1.49 31.74 11.18
C VAL A 687 -1.36 30.99 12.50
N LEU A 688 -1.37 29.66 12.45
CA LEU A 688 -1.18 28.83 13.64
C LEU A 688 0.23 29.06 14.17
N THR A 689 0.34 29.57 15.39
CA THR A 689 1.64 29.76 16.05
C THR A 689 2.16 28.42 16.59
N LYS A 690 3.48 28.35 16.82
CA LYS A 690 4.12 27.17 17.42
C LYS A 690 3.53 26.83 18.79
N GLU A 691 3.25 27.84 19.62
CA GLU A 691 2.62 27.68 20.94
C GLU A 691 1.18 27.12 20.84
N GLU A 692 0.37 27.61 19.91
CA GLU A 692 -0.99 27.09 19.69
C GLU A 692 -0.97 25.64 19.20
N LEU A 693 -0.04 25.30 18.31
CA LEU A 693 0.18 23.93 17.86
C LEU A 693 0.52 23.02 19.05
N PHE A 694 1.50 23.41 19.87
CA PHE A 694 1.94 22.63 21.03
C PHE A 694 0.83 22.45 22.06
N LYS A 695 0.04 23.50 22.33
CA LYS A 695 -1.12 23.43 23.23
C LYS A 695 -2.19 22.46 22.71
N LYS A 696 -2.43 22.43 21.40
CA LYS A 696 -3.38 21.48 20.78
C LYS A 696 -2.85 20.05 20.83
N LEU A 697 -1.59 19.83 20.46
CA LEU A 697 -0.95 18.51 20.52
C LEU A 697 -0.94 17.94 21.94
N TYR A 698 -0.65 18.78 22.93
CA TYR A 698 -0.72 18.39 24.34
C TYR A 698 -2.14 17.96 24.76
N ARG A 699 -3.17 18.71 24.37
CA ARG A 699 -4.58 18.32 24.63
C ARG A 699 -4.94 16.99 23.98
N ILE A 700 -4.56 16.77 22.72
CA ILE A 700 -4.78 15.49 22.02
C ILE A 700 -4.07 14.35 22.77
N LEU A 701 -2.85 14.57 23.24
CA LEU A 701 -2.10 13.59 24.04
C LEU A 701 -2.72 13.33 25.42
N GLU A 702 -3.33 14.32 26.06
CA GLU A 702 -4.06 14.14 27.32
C GLU A 702 -5.37 13.39 27.10
N ASP A 703 -6.21 13.85 26.16
CA ASP A 703 -7.55 13.29 25.93
C ASP A 703 -7.50 11.85 25.42
N ASN A 704 -6.55 11.53 24.52
CA ASN A 704 -6.42 10.19 23.96
C ASN A 704 -5.60 9.24 24.87
N ALA A 705 -4.93 9.74 25.92
CA ALA A 705 -4.21 8.90 26.90
C ALA A 705 -5.10 8.57 28.12
N ALA A 706 -6.42 8.57 27.93
CA ALA A 706 -7.38 8.13 28.93
C ALA A 706 -7.08 6.69 29.37
N ILE A 707 -7.33 6.38 30.63
CA ILE A 707 -7.04 5.08 31.22
C ILE A 707 -7.94 4.01 30.59
N GLN A 708 -7.34 2.91 30.16
CA GLN A 708 -8.03 1.76 29.55
C GLN A 708 -8.63 0.83 30.60
N ALA A 709 -9.47 1.39 31.47
CA ALA A 709 -10.29 0.63 32.38
C ALA A 709 -11.54 1.45 32.70
N ARG A 710 -12.71 0.85 32.55
CA ARG A 710 -13.97 1.47 32.92
C ARG A 710 -14.19 1.38 34.42
N LEU A 711 -13.99 2.50 35.10
CA LEU A 711 -14.06 2.60 36.56
C LEU A 711 -15.32 3.33 36.99
N TYR A 712 -15.84 3.01 38.17
CA TYR A 712 -16.94 3.75 38.78
C TYR A 712 -16.40 5.03 39.40
N ASP A 713 -17.02 6.17 39.06
CA ASP A 713 -16.57 7.47 39.56
C ASP A 713 -16.71 7.55 41.09
N TYR A 714 -15.69 8.12 41.76
CA TYR A 714 -15.64 8.44 43.20
C TYR A 714 -15.44 7.29 44.21
N THR A 715 -15.17 6.04 43.79
CA THR A 715 -14.90 4.94 44.74
C THR A 715 -13.42 4.68 45.02
N GLN A 716 -12.52 5.30 44.25
CA GLN A 716 -11.08 5.11 44.38
C GLN A 716 -10.53 5.82 45.64
N GLU A 717 -10.19 5.06 46.68
CA GLU A 717 -9.64 5.61 47.92
C GLU A 717 -8.27 6.30 47.70
N HIS A 718 -7.43 5.75 46.81
CA HIS A 718 -6.07 6.25 46.56
C HIS A 718 -5.71 6.23 45.07
N ARG A 719 -6.24 7.16 44.27
CA ARG A 719 -5.84 7.31 42.86
C ARG A 719 -4.43 7.92 42.77
N TYR A 720 -3.46 7.13 42.30
CA TYR A 720 -2.10 7.60 42.03
C TYR A 720 -1.78 7.54 40.54
N GLU A 721 -1.29 8.64 39.98
CA GLU A 721 -0.98 8.77 38.55
C GLU A 721 0.51 9.10 38.31
N GLU A 722 1.10 8.42 37.34
CA GLU A 722 2.40 8.76 36.76
C GLU A 722 2.29 8.87 35.23
N LYS A 723 2.76 9.97 34.66
CA LYS A 723 2.77 10.21 33.22
C LYS A 723 4.21 10.13 32.68
N TYR A 724 4.40 9.36 31.62
CA TYR A 724 5.69 9.20 30.95
C TYR A 724 5.57 9.55 29.46
N VAL A 725 6.44 10.43 29.02
CA VAL A 725 6.55 10.84 27.62
C VAL A 725 7.75 10.14 26.98
N PHE A 726 7.55 9.46 25.86
CA PHE A 726 8.58 8.80 25.07
C PHE A 726 8.87 9.65 23.82
N GLY A 727 10.08 10.19 23.73
CA GLY A 727 10.52 11.03 22.63
C GLY A 727 11.77 11.82 22.97
N ASP A 728 12.19 12.71 22.08
CA ASP A 728 13.43 13.44 22.26
C ASP A 728 13.28 14.50 23.37
N TYR A 729 13.93 14.30 24.52
CA TYR A 729 13.98 15.30 25.59
C TYR A 729 14.45 16.70 25.12
N THR A 730 15.22 16.78 24.04
CA THR A 730 15.67 18.05 23.46
C THR A 730 14.63 18.74 22.57
N SER A 731 13.56 18.03 22.18
CA SER A 731 12.46 18.61 21.39
C SER A 731 11.76 19.74 22.15
N GLU A 732 11.33 20.74 21.39
CA GLU A 732 10.63 21.89 21.95
C GLU A 732 9.24 21.53 22.48
N LEU A 733 8.56 20.56 21.86
CA LEU A 733 7.27 20.06 22.33
C LEU A 733 7.40 19.42 23.72
N VAL A 734 8.42 18.58 23.93
CA VAL A 734 8.65 17.96 25.25
C VAL A 734 8.91 19.03 26.31
N ARG A 735 9.77 20.01 26.02
CA ARG A 735 10.02 21.12 26.95
C ARG A 735 8.75 21.92 27.26
N HIS A 736 7.90 22.16 26.27
CA HIS A 736 6.62 22.82 26.49
C HIS A 736 5.69 22.02 27.41
N ILE A 737 5.64 20.68 27.28
CA ILE A 737 4.85 19.81 28.17
C ILE A 737 5.34 19.92 29.62
N PHE A 738 6.66 19.88 29.86
CA PHE A 738 7.21 20.04 31.21
C PHE A 738 6.92 21.43 31.79
N GLN A 739 7.02 22.50 30.98
CA GLN A 739 6.71 23.87 31.42
C GLN A 739 5.23 24.08 31.74
N ALA A 740 4.33 23.48 30.94
CA ALA A 740 2.89 23.59 31.16
C ALA A 740 2.46 22.96 32.50
N ASP A 741 3.10 21.85 32.90
CA ASP A 741 2.77 21.08 34.10
C ASP A 741 3.60 21.45 35.34
N GLU A 742 4.64 22.29 35.20
CA GLU A 742 5.55 22.70 36.29
C GLU A 742 4.82 23.39 37.46
N THR A 743 3.69 24.05 37.21
CA THR A 743 2.98 24.87 38.20
C THR A 743 1.73 24.21 38.81
N SER A 744 1.24 23.11 38.24
CA SER A 744 -0.09 22.53 38.56
C SER A 744 -0.08 21.02 38.86
N ARG A 745 1.07 20.32 38.75
CA ARG A 745 1.09 18.86 38.82
C ARG A 745 0.74 18.29 40.19
N ILE A 746 -0.20 17.36 40.21
CA ILE A 746 -0.51 16.46 41.33
C ILE A 746 0.12 15.06 41.10
N TYR A 747 0.58 14.80 39.87
CA TYR A 747 1.15 13.54 39.40
C TYR A 747 2.66 13.65 39.12
N LYS A 748 3.32 12.48 39.05
CA LYS A 748 4.72 12.39 38.59
C LYS A 748 4.77 12.47 37.07
N LEU A 749 5.63 13.33 36.52
CA LEU A 749 5.87 13.44 35.08
C LEU A 749 7.33 13.09 34.79
N GLY A 750 7.55 12.13 33.90
CA GLY A 750 8.88 11.72 33.43
C GLY A 750 8.99 11.69 31.91
N CYS A 751 10.22 11.74 31.39
CA CYS A 751 10.53 11.62 29.98
C CYS A 751 11.54 10.50 29.74
N VAL A 752 11.18 9.60 28.83
CA VAL A 752 12.05 8.59 28.25
C VAL A 752 12.63 9.19 26.98
N HIS A 753 13.90 9.60 27.05
CA HIS A 753 14.61 10.09 25.87
C HIS A 753 14.71 8.96 24.85
N GLU A 754 14.07 9.19 23.72
CA GLU A 754 14.24 8.40 22.51
C GLU A 754 14.60 9.37 21.39
N GLN A 755 15.77 9.24 20.76
CA GLN A 755 16.11 10.06 19.58
C GLN A 755 15.17 9.68 18.45
N ARG A 756 14.07 10.42 18.29
CA ARG A 756 13.08 10.17 17.23
C ARG A 756 12.74 11.47 16.53
N SER A 757 12.83 11.49 15.20
CA SER A 757 12.39 12.63 14.38
C SER A 757 10.88 12.62 14.11
N SER A 758 10.20 11.50 14.37
CA SER A 758 8.88 11.19 13.82
C SER A 758 7.69 11.33 14.77
N GLY A 759 7.86 11.78 16.01
CA GLY A 759 6.72 12.08 16.90
C GLY A 759 6.98 11.93 18.40
N LEU A 760 5.88 11.87 19.15
CA LEU A 760 5.83 11.77 20.61
C LEU A 760 4.79 10.73 21.04
N GLU A 761 5.16 9.85 21.97
CA GLU A 761 4.23 8.90 22.59
C GLU A 761 4.10 9.25 24.08
N LYS A 762 2.91 9.06 24.65
CA LYS A 762 2.63 9.35 26.06
C LYS A 762 1.91 8.17 26.69
N LEU A 763 2.50 7.64 27.74
CA LEU A 763 1.93 6.60 28.60
C LEU A 763 1.46 7.24 29.91
N ASN A 764 0.20 7.04 30.25
CA ASN A 764 -0.38 7.39 31.54
C ASN A 764 -0.54 6.11 32.36
N LEU A 765 0.05 6.04 33.54
CA LEU A 765 -0.12 4.93 34.48
C LEU A 765 -0.97 5.41 35.64
N MET A 766 -2.05 4.69 35.92
CA MET A 766 -2.92 4.97 37.06
C MET A 766 -3.05 3.69 37.89
N GLY A 767 -2.86 3.80 39.20
CA GLY A 767 -3.08 2.69 40.12
C GLY A 767 -3.79 3.10 41.39
N GLY A 768 -4.09 2.10 42.21
CA GLY A 768 -4.73 2.26 43.51
C GLY A 768 -6.24 2.04 43.53
N PHE A 769 -6.80 1.49 42.45
CA PHE A 769 -8.19 0.99 42.41
C PHE A 769 -8.23 -0.51 42.73
N HIS A 770 -9.41 -1.00 43.09
CA HIS A 770 -9.67 -2.41 43.39
C HIS A 770 -10.69 -3.02 42.41
N ILE A 771 -10.90 -4.34 42.50
CA ILE A 771 -11.87 -5.02 41.63
C ILE A 771 -13.30 -4.47 41.80
N GLU A 772 -13.60 -3.93 42.98
CA GLU A 772 -14.89 -3.34 43.35
C GLU A 772 -15.17 -2.04 42.58
N ASP A 773 -14.12 -1.36 42.11
CA ASP A 773 -14.22 -0.13 41.33
C ASP A 773 -14.45 -0.39 39.84
N LEU A 774 -14.27 -1.63 39.37
CA LEU A 774 -14.40 -1.99 37.97
C LEU A 774 -15.88 -2.15 37.58
N MET A 775 -16.34 -1.36 36.61
CA MET A 775 -17.70 -1.50 36.06
C MET A 775 -17.96 -2.89 35.48
N TYR A 776 -16.94 -3.51 34.89
CA TYR A 776 -17.02 -4.88 34.39
C TYR A 776 -17.38 -5.88 35.51
N TYR A 777 -16.75 -5.74 36.68
CA TYR A 777 -17.02 -6.60 37.84
C TYR A 777 -18.42 -6.35 38.42
N LEU A 778 -18.80 -5.08 38.60
CA LEU A 778 -20.12 -4.70 39.11
C LEU A 778 -21.26 -5.20 38.22
N ASN A 779 -21.13 -5.04 36.90
CA ASN A 779 -22.11 -5.52 35.93
C ASN A 779 -22.13 -7.05 35.83
N GLY A 780 -20.96 -7.69 35.92
CA GLY A 780 -20.79 -9.14 35.84
C GLY A 780 -21.33 -9.91 37.05
N LYS A 781 -21.35 -9.27 38.22
CA LYS A 781 -21.71 -9.90 39.52
C LYS A 781 -23.07 -10.58 39.49
N VAL A 782 -24.08 -9.92 38.94
CA VAL A 782 -25.46 -10.46 38.87
C VAL A 782 -25.52 -11.73 38.03
N TYR A 783 -24.78 -11.77 36.91
CA TYR A 783 -24.68 -12.97 36.08
C TYR A 783 -23.96 -14.09 36.85
N TYR A 784 -22.82 -13.80 37.46
CA TYR A 784 -22.06 -14.78 38.23
C TYR A 784 -22.91 -15.44 39.34
N GLU A 785 -23.67 -14.64 40.10
CA GLU A 785 -24.58 -15.15 41.13
C GLU A 785 -25.68 -16.04 40.54
N THR A 786 -26.30 -15.60 39.44
CA THR A 786 -27.38 -16.34 38.77
C THR A 786 -26.89 -17.68 38.23
N TYR A 787 -25.75 -17.72 37.53
CA TYR A 787 -25.16 -18.96 37.04
C TYR A 787 -24.70 -19.87 38.19
N SER A 788 -24.15 -19.30 39.27
CA SER A 788 -23.75 -20.07 40.46
C SER A 788 -24.95 -20.72 41.15
N GLN A 789 -26.10 -20.03 41.20
CA GLN A 789 -27.37 -20.60 41.71
C GLN A 789 -27.91 -21.71 40.81
N ASN A 790 -27.68 -21.61 39.49
CA ASN A 790 -28.03 -22.62 38.51
C ASN A 790 -27.06 -23.82 38.46
N GLY A 791 -26.12 -23.92 39.40
CA GLY A 791 -25.22 -25.07 39.54
C GLY A 791 -23.93 -25.00 38.72
N TYR A 792 -23.58 -23.85 38.15
CA TYR A 792 -22.32 -23.67 37.43
C TYR A 792 -21.15 -23.58 38.41
N GLU A 793 -20.03 -24.22 38.08
CA GLU A 793 -18.78 -24.27 38.83
C GLU A 793 -17.64 -23.61 38.07
N PHE A 794 -17.35 -22.36 38.48
CA PHE A 794 -16.36 -21.55 37.80
C PHE A 794 -14.93 -21.69 38.33
N HIS A 795 -14.69 -22.30 39.49
CA HIS A 795 -13.38 -22.27 40.16
C HIS A 795 -12.74 -23.65 40.21
N GLY A 796 -11.41 -23.72 40.03
CA GLY A 796 -10.61 -24.94 40.25
C GLY A 796 -10.40 -25.25 41.74
N ILE A 797 -10.48 -24.22 42.59
CA ILE A 797 -10.30 -24.28 44.05
C ILE A 797 -11.63 -24.20 44.81
N ASP A 798 -11.60 -24.54 46.11
CA ASP A 798 -12.78 -24.44 46.97
C ASP A 798 -13.25 -22.98 47.10
N ARG A 799 -14.56 -22.76 46.92
CA ARG A 799 -15.20 -21.45 47.03
C ARG A 799 -15.05 -20.82 48.40
N ALA A 800 -14.88 -21.63 49.45
CA ALA A 800 -14.70 -21.15 50.82
C ALA A 800 -13.38 -20.38 51.02
N LEU A 801 -12.38 -20.62 50.16
CA LEU A 801 -11.09 -19.94 50.20
C LEU A 801 -11.10 -18.60 49.45
N LEU A 802 -12.14 -18.34 48.65
CA LEU A 802 -12.23 -17.11 47.86
C LEU A 802 -12.69 -15.92 48.71
N PRO A 803 -12.23 -14.71 48.40
CA PRO A 803 -12.75 -13.48 48.97
C PRO A 803 -14.27 -13.40 48.86
N LYS A 804 -14.92 -12.83 49.88
CA LYS A 804 -16.37 -12.62 49.86
C LYS A 804 -16.73 -11.77 48.65
N LEU A 805 -17.79 -12.16 47.95
CA LEU A 805 -18.34 -11.38 46.86
C LEU A 805 -18.89 -10.06 47.44
N ARG A 806 -18.14 -8.96 47.25
CA ARG A 806 -18.50 -7.62 47.73
C ARG A 806 -19.46 -6.93 46.78
#